data_AF-A0A5M3MID0-F1
#
_entry.id   AF-A0A5M3MID0-F1
#
_cell.length_a   1.000
_cell.length_b   1.000
_cell.length_c   1.000
_cell.angle_alpha   90.00
_cell.angle_beta   90.00
_cell.angle_gamma   90.00
#
_symmetry.space_group_name_H-M   'P 1'
#
loop_
_entity.id
_entity.type
_entity.pdbx_description
1 polymer ?
#
loop_
_entity_poly.entity_id
_entity_poly.type
_entity_poly.pdbx_seq_one_letter_code
_entity_poly.pdbx_strand_id
1 'polypeptide(L)'
;MTSVSESQHQEELLSLDEWLTCKLLGKDLHPELQAALFESEGLNQITPTFDLLPLHPLVDPERKATSLKEFLLTACHHPQSTSPSDRGSQQRNKLVTFNRGFTQQLKGNAVAQFISNLHIYHRLYDRFKYYGRTIAIVQSSGTGKSRLMREVANQIPSVTITFRSPMYYNNVSEGWPPPDQPVQEFLLNNYPNVRAEVVAAALLGAMFEFFGNCIKNFDKSQPLQLSWLSPFVIVDPSNPKSSTRHRSFCDIRAQAEKLLNINSANLAYEDAYDDQDALIAWYGRVYSVLCHKAAKALAITLKGTQHNFLVIGFDECSFLEKGGDASSGPTAMSIIALQRVIEAADDYSVGDLTIWYTFIDTSSSVFELVPRREKAPSFCLGGLLDPLMPYPFTGFDQCAPSDLSRTPRDGLNLERLRRYGRPLWSTEIVKTVVELAYQKLFCSTQFTSNNVNDVFAAFSQRVGLDLTHSAESNRIAIEAVRSHMRMLFAVVDRTYIETRVPSEPILALAAAQALRPSESLKTAINTLFQKLLLQGHIMDRGVQGELYARILLTLARDAATQACNVGPDKNYFVVVNDAMHFVATITLAGLLTELHGDKKEDPTYKNLLQMAQKKHVNFTHFVHLNQMIGNFSAEYLHYLWDRQCAIQCAHNQPVVDIIIPTYSGSLDDPWDDAKVGTFSVQVKLKGARVQPSVVESLVGPRIEGRRPDNEVVMLMELGLKPSAQVRKPMAAYYQTTATVPNSTWKGYERPETKPRWCIHIRGHSADEYPVVGEHQALQQVFEHVCPWPIEEFQDDGDAFEALLSTSITPNGQPIVMDLDT
;
A
#
# COMPACT_ATOMS: atom_id res chain seq x y z
N MET A 1 7.17 64.94 -8.97
CA MET A 1 8.24 63.94 -8.77
C MET A 1 7.82 63.05 -7.61
N THR A 2 8.16 61.75 -7.66
CA THR A 2 8.35 60.79 -6.54
C THR A 2 7.66 61.04 -5.18
N SER A 3 6.98 60.08 -4.56
CA SER A 3 6.66 58.67 -4.92
C SER A 3 5.75 58.09 -3.84
N VAL A 4 4.79 57.23 -4.18
CA VAL A 4 3.96 56.49 -3.22
C VAL A 4 4.00 55.00 -3.59
N SER A 5 4.02 54.14 -2.57
CA SER A 5 4.38 52.72 -2.65
C SER A 5 3.36 51.84 -3.37
N GLU A 6 3.84 50.99 -4.28
CA GLU A 6 3.12 49.79 -4.71
C GLU A 6 3.21 48.72 -3.61
N SER A 7 2.10 48.41 -2.96
CA SER A 7 1.97 47.23 -2.09
C SER A 7 1.48 46.04 -2.91
N GLN A 8 2.38 45.36 -3.62
CA GLN A 8 2.04 44.12 -4.32
C GLN A 8 1.81 42.98 -3.31
N HIS A 9 0.72 42.22 -3.50
CA HIS A 9 0.56 40.93 -2.84
C HIS A 9 1.53 39.93 -3.46
N GLN A 10 2.60 39.58 -2.74
CA GLN A 10 3.26 38.30 -2.96
C GLN A 10 2.42 37.22 -2.27
N GLU A 11 1.66 36.46 -3.04
CA GLU A 11 1.19 35.15 -2.57
C GLU A 11 2.41 34.24 -2.37
N GLU A 12 2.45 33.52 -1.25
CA GLU A 12 3.64 32.73 -0.90
C GLU A 12 3.86 31.59 -1.90
N LEU A 13 5.07 31.56 -2.47
CA LEU A 13 5.50 30.51 -3.39
C LEU A 13 5.71 29.21 -2.62
N LEU A 14 4.65 28.40 -2.49
CA LEU A 14 4.77 26.98 -2.16
C LEU A 14 5.80 26.34 -3.10
N SER A 15 6.89 25.86 -2.50
CA SER A 15 8.08 25.39 -3.17
C SER A 15 7.89 24.01 -3.80
N LEU A 16 8.76 23.65 -4.75
CA LEU A 16 8.77 22.30 -5.32
C LEU A 16 9.18 21.24 -4.28
N ASP A 17 10.00 21.63 -3.29
CA ASP A 17 10.41 20.79 -2.16
C ASP A 17 9.20 20.46 -1.25
N GLU A 18 8.29 21.41 -1.01
CA GLU A 18 7.02 21.16 -0.30
C GLU A 18 6.07 20.22 -1.05
N TRP A 19 6.15 20.16 -2.39
CA TRP A 19 5.41 19.20 -3.20
C TRP A 19 6.05 17.79 -3.16
N LEU A 20 7.38 17.71 -3.08
CA LEU A 20 8.11 16.45 -2.85
C LEU A 20 8.00 15.94 -1.41
N THR A 21 7.63 16.81 -0.45
CA THR A 21 7.41 16.39 0.93
C THR A 21 6.07 15.66 1.05
N CYS A 22 6.06 14.36 0.71
CA CYS A 22 4.91 13.44 0.70
C CYS A 22 4.30 13.13 2.10
N LYS A 23 4.00 14.15 2.91
CA LYS A 23 3.61 14.09 4.34
C LYS A 23 2.33 13.32 4.70
N LEU A 24 1.60 12.76 3.72
CA LEU A 24 0.15 12.52 3.84
C LEU A 24 -0.34 11.18 3.26
N LEU A 25 0.42 10.12 3.48
CA LEU A 25 -0.23 8.86 3.87
C LEU A 25 -0.42 8.85 5.40
N GLY A 26 -1.35 8.04 5.91
CA GLY A 26 -1.47 7.77 7.34
C GLY A 26 -1.75 8.95 8.29
N LYS A 27 -2.38 10.05 7.83
CA LYS A 27 -2.89 11.12 8.73
C LYS A 27 -3.99 10.65 9.70
N ASP A 28 -4.46 9.41 9.50
CA ASP A 28 -5.45 8.69 10.30
C ASP A 28 -4.78 7.60 11.18
N LEU A 29 -3.45 7.58 11.29
CA LEU A 29 -2.70 6.78 12.27
C LEU A 29 -2.60 7.51 13.63
N HIS A 30 -2.16 6.79 14.67
CA HIS A 30 -1.74 7.40 15.94
C HIS A 30 -0.63 8.43 15.66
N PRO A 31 -0.60 9.62 16.31
CA PRO A 31 0.36 10.67 15.97
C PRO A 31 1.83 10.22 16.00
N GLU A 32 2.22 9.37 16.96
CA GLU A 32 3.57 8.79 17.01
C GLU A 32 3.90 7.93 15.77
N LEU A 33 2.93 7.21 15.19
CA LEU A 33 3.11 6.48 13.93
C LEU A 33 3.01 7.37 12.69
N GLN A 34 2.17 8.40 12.71
CA GLN A 34 2.10 9.36 11.60
C GLN A 34 3.45 10.06 11.45
N ALA A 35 4.01 10.56 12.56
CA ALA A 35 5.36 11.11 12.62
C ALA A 35 6.37 10.07 12.14
N ALA A 36 6.36 8.87 12.74
CA ALA A 36 7.34 7.82 12.50
C ALA A 36 7.26 7.11 11.12
N LEU A 37 6.24 7.35 10.30
CA LEU A 37 6.11 6.75 8.96
C LEU A 37 6.05 7.79 7.83
N PHE A 38 5.52 8.97 8.11
CA PHE A 38 5.06 9.93 7.10
C PHE A 38 5.53 11.36 7.30
N GLU A 39 6.14 11.72 8.44
CA GLU A 39 6.85 12.99 8.55
C GLU A 39 8.36 12.79 8.33
N SER A 40 8.92 13.61 7.44
CA SER A 40 10.36 13.88 7.39
C SER A 40 10.72 14.81 8.56
N GLU A 41 11.69 14.42 9.38
CA GLU A 41 12.33 15.38 10.29
C GLU A 41 12.96 16.51 9.48
N GLY A 42 12.83 17.75 9.98
CA GLY A 42 12.83 18.93 9.12
C GLY A 42 14.21 19.37 8.61
N LEU A 43 14.26 19.68 7.31
CA LEU A 43 15.26 20.56 6.71
C LEU A 43 14.59 21.46 5.66
N ASN A 44 15.16 22.66 5.48
CA ASN A 44 14.82 23.51 4.34
C ASN A 44 15.77 23.18 3.17
N GLN A 45 15.25 23.13 1.94
CA GLN A 45 15.96 23.18 0.63
C GLN A 45 16.61 21.88 0.06
N ILE A 46 16.47 21.67 -1.28
CA ILE A 46 17.33 20.96 -2.29
C ILE A 46 16.76 19.65 -2.97
N THR A 47 17.01 19.45 -4.29
CA THR A 47 16.46 18.47 -5.31
C THR A 47 17.45 18.22 -6.51
N PRO A 48 17.24 17.44 -7.65
CA PRO A 48 16.16 16.54 -8.23
C PRO A 48 16.66 15.06 -8.58
N THR A 49 16.35 14.20 -9.62
CA THR A 49 15.87 14.28 -11.06
C THR A 49 15.51 12.89 -11.77
N PHE A 50 14.67 12.90 -12.85
CA PHE A 50 13.96 11.78 -13.61
C PHE A 50 14.76 10.71 -14.47
N ASP A 51 14.28 9.60 -15.15
CA ASP A 51 13.06 9.19 -15.97
C ASP A 51 12.67 7.64 -16.02
N LEU A 52 11.48 7.23 -16.56
CA LEU A 52 10.63 5.97 -16.39
C LEU A 52 10.87 4.58 -17.11
N LEU A 53 10.36 3.46 -16.49
CA LEU A 53 9.48 2.27 -16.94
C LEU A 53 9.52 1.69 -18.42
N PRO A 54 8.57 0.89 -19.03
CA PRO A 54 7.42 -0.03 -18.66
C PRO A 54 7.31 -1.42 -19.44
N LEU A 55 6.14 -2.14 -19.41
CA LEU A 55 5.54 -3.17 -20.36
C LEU A 55 5.90 -4.70 -20.32
N HIS A 56 5.05 -5.71 -20.69
CA HIS A 56 3.57 -5.99 -20.48
C HIS A 56 3.12 -7.51 -20.60
N PRO A 57 2.04 -8.02 -21.29
CA PRO A 57 0.74 -8.46 -20.69
C PRO A 57 0.07 -9.85 -20.99
N LEU A 58 -0.93 -10.20 -20.12
CA LEU A 58 -2.31 -10.78 -20.31
C LEU A 58 -2.62 -12.17 -20.97
N VAL A 59 -3.71 -12.84 -20.48
CA VAL A 59 -5.00 -13.19 -21.19
C VAL A 59 -5.96 -14.05 -20.28
N ASP A 60 -7.26 -14.14 -20.62
CA ASP A 60 -8.44 -14.76 -19.91
C ASP A 60 -9.21 -15.70 -20.91
N PRO A 61 -10.54 -16.07 -20.88
CA PRO A 61 -11.60 -16.29 -19.85
C PRO A 61 -12.44 -17.62 -20.00
N GLU A 62 -13.42 -17.89 -19.08
CA GLU A 62 -14.85 -18.32 -19.35
C GLU A 62 -15.56 -19.36 -18.40
N ARG A 63 -16.68 -18.89 -17.79
CA ARG A 63 -18.04 -19.48 -17.54
C ARG A 63 -18.34 -20.83 -16.82
N LYS A 64 -19.10 -20.69 -15.70
CA LYS A 64 -20.47 -21.20 -15.33
C LYS A 64 -20.91 -22.65 -15.72
N ALA A 65 -21.75 -23.40 -14.97
CA ALA A 65 -22.89 -22.98 -14.11
C ALA A 65 -23.28 -23.98 -12.97
N THR A 66 -24.36 -23.67 -12.25
CA THR A 66 -25.00 -24.38 -11.10
C THR A 66 -25.57 -25.78 -11.46
N SER A 67 -25.23 -26.84 -10.71
CA SER A 67 -25.68 -27.29 -9.36
C SER A 67 -26.81 -28.32 -9.43
N LEU A 68 -26.49 -29.56 -9.05
CA LEU A 68 -27.46 -30.64 -8.91
C LEU A 68 -27.12 -31.57 -7.75
N LYS A 69 -28.11 -31.72 -6.87
CA LYS A 69 -28.38 -32.78 -5.90
C LYS A 69 -27.63 -32.71 -4.58
N GLU A 70 -28.27 -32.18 -3.54
CA GLU A 70 -28.73 -30.78 -3.32
C GLU A 70 -28.87 -30.57 -1.79
N PHE A 71 -28.85 -31.67 -1.02
CA PHE A 71 -28.41 -31.76 0.38
C PHE A 71 -27.17 -32.67 0.53
N LEU A 72 -26.27 -32.69 -0.47
CA LEU A 72 -24.91 -33.24 -0.32
C LEU A 72 -23.90 -32.60 -1.32
N LEU A 73 -23.82 -31.30 -1.56
CA LEU A 73 -24.47 -30.06 -1.07
C LEU A 73 -24.66 -29.83 0.45
N THR A 74 -24.79 -28.56 0.86
CA THR A 74 -24.54 -28.01 2.21
C THR A 74 -23.05 -27.82 2.57
N ALA A 75 -22.54 -28.44 3.63
CA ALA A 75 -21.35 -27.98 4.36
C ALA A 75 -20.02 -28.06 3.59
N CYS A 76 -19.44 -29.25 3.42
CA CYS A 76 -18.14 -29.45 2.75
C CYS A 76 -18.29 -29.50 1.20
N HIS A 77 -19.31 -28.80 0.67
CA HIS A 77 -19.98 -29.14 -0.58
C HIS A 77 -20.46 -27.86 -1.31
N HIS A 78 -21.34 -27.95 -2.33
CA HIS A 78 -21.98 -26.71 -2.82
C HIS A 78 -23.01 -26.18 -1.80
N PRO A 79 -23.15 -24.85 -1.63
CA PRO A 79 -24.37 -24.31 -1.04
C PRO A 79 -25.59 -24.84 -1.81
N GLN A 80 -26.63 -25.30 -1.10
CA GLN A 80 -27.99 -25.50 -1.66
C GLN A 80 -28.24 -24.39 -2.68
N SER A 81 -28.84 -24.71 -3.85
CA SER A 81 -29.29 -23.73 -4.84
C SER A 81 -29.86 -22.50 -4.15
N THR A 82 -28.96 -21.52 -3.95
CA THR A 82 -29.28 -20.17 -3.53
C THR A 82 -30.14 -19.72 -4.68
N SER A 83 -31.45 -19.69 -4.47
CA SER A 83 -32.42 -19.63 -5.54
C SER A 83 -32.13 -18.39 -6.42
N PRO A 84 -32.69 -18.26 -7.64
CA PRO A 84 -32.57 -17.00 -8.38
C PRO A 84 -32.94 -15.77 -7.50
N SER A 85 -33.81 -15.97 -6.51
CA SER A 85 -34.02 -15.08 -5.35
C SER A 85 -32.86 -14.99 -4.35
N ASP A 86 -32.30 -16.08 -3.78
CA ASP A 86 -31.24 -15.99 -2.75
C ASP A 86 -29.83 -15.68 -3.29
N ARG A 87 -29.47 -16.13 -4.50
CA ARG A 87 -28.19 -15.71 -5.11
C ARG A 87 -28.28 -14.23 -5.48
N GLY A 88 -29.45 -13.81 -5.96
CA GLY A 88 -29.82 -12.40 -6.07
C GLY A 88 -29.79 -11.67 -4.73
N SER A 89 -30.29 -12.24 -3.63
CA SER A 89 -30.31 -11.58 -2.32
C SER A 89 -28.90 -11.43 -1.74
N GLN A 90 -28.05 -12.44 -1.84
CA GLN A 90 -26.63 -12.36 -1.46
C GLN A 90 -25.88 -11.29 -2.28
N GLN A 91 -26.09 -11.23 -3.59
CA GLN A 91 -25.47 -10.21 -4.44
C GLN A 91 -26.00 -8.81 -4.14
N ARG A 92 -27.31 -8.63 -3.95
CA ARG A 92 -27.92 -7.37 -3.52
C ARG A 92 -27.40 -6.94 -2.14
N ASN A 93 -27.25 -7.86 -1.20
CA ASN A 93 -26.68 -7.58 0.12
C ASN A 93 -25.20 -7.16 0.04
N LYS A 94 -24.40 -7.76 -0.86
CA LYS A 94 -23.04 -7.28 -1.14
C LYS A 94 -23.04 -5.88 -1.80
N LEU A 95 -23.89 -5.61 -2.79
CA LEU A 95 -24.03 -4.28 -3.41
C LEU A 95 -24.43 -3.20 -2.40
N VAL A 96 -25.40 -3.49 -1.52
CA VAL A 96 -25.80 -2.59 -0.42
C VAL A 96 -24.66 -2.38 0.58
N THR A 97 -23.88 -3.42 0.88
CA THR A 97 -22.75 -3.33 1.81
C THR A 97 -21.56 -2.54 1.24
N PHE A 98 -21.20 -2.77 -0.02
CA PHE A 98 -20.21 -1.96 -0.73
C PHE A 98 -20.66 -0.51 -0.88
N ASN A 99 -21.92 -0.28 -1.27
CA ASN A 99 -22.45 1.07 -1.35
C ASN A 99 -22.42 1.76 0.02
N ARG A 100 -22.77 1.08 1.12
CA ARG A 100 -22.66 1.64 2.48
C ARG A 100 -21.22 2.06 2.82
N GLY A 101 -20.23 1.22 2.52
CA GLY A 101 -18.81 1.54 2.69
C GLY A 101 -18.31 2.67 1.77
N PHE A 102 -18.98 2.86 0.63
CA PHE A 102 -18.73 3.92 -0.35
C PHE A 102 -19.46 5.23 -0.02
N THR A 103 -20.61 5.18 0.67
CA THR A 103 -21.44 6.34 1.06
C THR A 103 -21.20 6.87 2.47
N GLN A 104 -20.56 6.11 3.34
CA GLN A 104 -20.20 6.59 4.68
C GLN A 104 -19.31 7.84 4.58
N GLN A 105 -19.25 8.64 5.64
CA GLN A 105 -18.39 9.84 5.68
C GLN A 105 -16.92 9.46 5.47
N LEU A 106 -16.19 10.26 4.68
CA LEU A 106 -14.75 10.11 4.51
C LEU A 106 -14.01 10.68 5.72
N LYS A 107 -13.04 9.93 6.27
CA LYS A 107 -12.04 10.42 7.21
C LYS A 107 -10.73 10.75 6.46
N GLY A 108 -9.83 11.49 7.11
CA GLY A 108 -8.60 11.98 6.49
C GLY A 108 -8.83 13.17 5.54
N ASN A 109 -7.75 13.66 4.91
CA ASN A 109 -7.74 14.87 4.09
C ASN A 109 -7.49 14.63 2.58
N ALA A 110 -7.54 13.38 2.11
CA ALA A 110 -7.15 12.99 0.75
C ALA A 110 -7.90 13.76 -0.38
N VAL A 111 -9.18 14.12 -0.16
CA VAL A 111 -9.98 14.92 -1.11
C VAL A 111 -9.50 16.37 -1.16
N ALA A 112 -9.28 17.00 0.00
CA ALA A 112 -8.78 18.37 0.07
C ALA A 112 -7.36 18.48 -0.51
N GLN A 113 -6.53 17.47 -0.29
CA GLN A 113 -5.21 17.37 -0.91
C GLN A 113 -5.29 17.20 -2.44
N PHE A 114 -6.20 16.36 -2.95
CA PHE A 114 -6.39 16.21 -4.40
C PHE A 114 -6.81 17.55 -5.04
N ILE A 115 -7.80 18.22 -4.45
CA ILE A 115 -8.31 19.52 -4.97
C ILE A 115 -7.23 20.60 -4.90
N SER A 116 -6.48 20.68 -3.80
CA SER A 116 -5.30 21.58 -3.70
C SER A 116 -4.27 21.26 -4.79
N ASN A 117 -3.96 19.98 -5.00
CA ASN A 117 -3.00 19.54 -5.99
C ASN A 117 -3.44 19.82 -7.44
N LEU A 118 -4.74 20.01 -7.75
CA LEU A 118 -5.17 20.48 -9.09
C LEU A 118 -4.56 21.84 -9.45
N HIS A 119 -4.34 22.73 -8.48
CA HIS A 119 -3.63 24.00 -8.70
C HIS A 119 -2.12 23.81 -8.88
N ILE A 120 -1.55 22.70 -8.40
CA ILE A 120 -0.14 22.35 -8.64
C ILE A 120 -0.01 21.72 -10.03
N TYR A 121 -0.84 20.73 -10.37
CA TYR A 121 -0.93 20.15 -11.72
C TYR A 121 -1.17 21.21 -12.80
N HIS A 122 -2.00 22.23 -12.53
CA HIS A 122 -2.22 23.35 -13.46
C HIS A 122 -0.97 24.23 -13.67
N ARG A 123 -0.11 24.40 -12.63
CA ARG A 123 1.16 25.13 -12.75
C ARG A 123 2.30 24.28 -13.34
N LEU A 124 2.24 22.95 -13.19
CA LEU A 124 3.21 22.01 -13.76
C LEU A 124 2.90 21.62 -15.22
N TYR A 125 1.69 21.89 -15.71
CA TYR A 125 1.26 21.45 -17.03
C TYR A 125 1.79 22.32 -18.17
N ASP A 126 2.70 21.75 -18.95
CA ASP A 126 3.14 22.25 -20.25
C ASP A 126 2.64 21.34 -21.38
N ARG A 127 1.87 21.92 -22.33
CA ARG A 127 1.34 21.24 -23.51
C ARG A 127 2.41 20.74 -24.50
N PHE A 128 3.64 21.26 -24.40
CA PHE A 128 4.77 20.81 -25.21
C PHE A 128 5.60 19.71 -24.51
N LYS A 129 5.15 19.26 -23.33
CA LYS A 129 5.79 18.20 -22.54
C LYS A 129 4.85 17.07 -22.13
N TYR A 130 3.53 17.30 -21.98
CA TYR A 130 2.61 16.34 -21.37
C TYR A 130 1.40 15.95 -22.24
N TYR A 131 0.99 14.68 -22.16
CA TYR A 131 -0.18 14.11 -22.86
C TYR A 131 -1.54 14.61 -22.31
N GLY A 132 -1.87 15.87 -22.61
CA GLY A 132 -3.13 16.50 -22.19
C GLY A 132 -3.22 16.73 -20.69
N ARG A 133 -4.29 17.39 -20.24
CA ARG A 133 -4.61 17.57 -18.80
C ARG A 133 -5.15 16.27 -18.18
N THR A 134 -4.28 15.26 -18.12
CA THR A 134 -4.58 13.89 -17.68
C THR A 134 -3.82 13.55 -16.40
N ILE A 135 -4.50 13.01 -15.38
CA ILE A 135 -3.92 12.62 -14.09
C ILE A 135 -4.27 11.15 -13.83
N ALA A 136 -3.28 10.26 -13.84
CA ALA A 136 -3.50 8.86 -13.46
C ALA A 136 -3.63 8.74 -11.94
N ILE A 137 -4.75 8.20 -11.43
CA ILE A 137 -4.94 7.89 -10.01
C ILE A 137 -4.67 6.40 -9.83
N VAL A 138 -3.47 6.06 -9.35
CA VAL A 138 -2.97 4.68 -9.31
C VAL A 138 -2.65 4.27 -7.88
N GLN A 139 -3.25 3.17 -7.44
CA GLN A 139 -3.05 2.58 -6.12
C GLN A 139 -3.60 1.14 -6.11
N SER A 140 -3.12 0.27 -5.22
CA SER A 140 -3.56 -1.12 -5.13
C SER A 140 -5.07 -1.28 -4.80
N SER A 141 -5.62 -2.49 -4.97
CA SER A 141 -7.06 -2.75 -4.88
C SER A 141 -7.65 -2.42 -3.49
N GLY A 142 -8.90 -1.95 -3.44
CA GLY A 142 -9.64 -1.74 -2.18
C GLY A 142 -9.27 -0.50 -1.35
N THR A 143 -8.40 0.37 -1.87
CA THR A 143 -7.85 1.57 -1.20
C THR A 143 -8.72 2.83 -1.31
N GLY A 144 -9.79 2.79 -2.12
CA GLY A 144 -10.78 3.85 -2.20
C GLY A 144 -10.61 4.87 -3.34
N LYS A 145 -9.85 4.56 -4.40
CA LYS A 145 -9.70 5.44 -5.60
C LYS A 145 -11.03 6.01 -6.13
N SER A 146 -12.00 5.15 -6.43
CA SER A 146 -13.32 5.57 -6.93
C SER A 146 -14.12 6.37 -5.88
N ARG A 147 -13.81 6.17 -4.59
CA ARG A 147 -14.42 6.91 -3.46
C ARG A 147 -13.82 8.31 -3.35
N LEU A 148 -12.51 8.47 -3.54
CA LEU A 148 -11.85 9.78 -3.65
C LEU A 148 -12.54 10.64 -4.71
N MET A 149 -12.71 10.13 -5.93
CA MET A 149 -13.29 10.92 -7.03
C MET A 149 -14.78 11.22 -6.86
N ARG A 150 -15.55 10.33 -6.21
CA ARG A 150 -16.89 10.66 -5.72
C ARG A 150 -16.85 11.83 -4.73
N GLU A 151 -15.99 11.78 -3.72
CA GLU A 151 -15.99 12.77 -2.65
C GLU A 151 -15.42 14.13 -3.11
N VAL A 152 -14.58 14.13 -4.16
CA VAL A 152 -14.22 15.35 -4.92
C VAL A 152 -15.47 16.00 -5.56
N ALA A 153 -16.42 15.20 -6.07
CA ALA A 153 -17.67 15.69 -6.63
C ALA A 153 -18.67 16.26 -5.58
N ASN A 154 -18.42 16.04 -4.28
CA ASN A 154 -19.11 16.75 -3.20
C ASN A 154 -18.58 18.19 -2.98
N GLN A 155 -17.49 18.59 -3.64
CA GLN A 155 -16.82 19.89 -3.41
C GLN A 155 -16.68 20.74 -4.69
N ILE A 156 -16.29 20.13 -5.81
CA ILE A 156 -16.13 20.79 -7.12
C ILE A 156 -16.89 20.03 -8.22
N PRO A 157 -17.22 20.67 -9.36
CA PRO A 157 -17.79 19.98 -10.52
C PRO A 157 -16.90 18.80 -10.95
N SER A 158 -17.38 17.58 -10.70
CA SER A 158 -16.67 16.35 -11.01
C SER A 158 -17.65 15.23 -11.33
N VAL A 159 -17.31 14.37 -12.28
CA VAL A 159 -18.05 13.14 -12.59
C VAL A 159 -17.06 12.02 -12.87
N THR A 160 -17.48 10.78 -12.66
CA THR A 160 -16.69 9.59 -12.99
C THR A 160 -17.56 8.65 -13.78
N ILE A 161 -17.04 8.11 -14.88
CA ILE A 161 -17.59 6.98 -15.63
C ILE A 161 -16.84 5.73 -15.16
N THR A 162 -17.55 4.70 -14.71
CA THR A 162 -16.95 3.42 -14.29
C THR A 162 -17.18 2.36 -15.37
N PHE A 163 -16.12 1.69 -15.80
CA PHE A 163 -16.16 0.52 -16.68
C PHE A 163 -15.96 -0.75 -15.86
N ARG A 164 -16.62 -1.87 -16.20
CA ARG A 164 -16.37 -3.19 -15.57
C ARG A 164 -16.61 -4.33 -16.56
N SER A 165 -16.45 -5.57 -16.12
CA SER A 165 -16.80 -6.72 -16.97
C SER A 165 -18.27 -6.67 -17.39
N PRO A 166 -18.63 -7.09 -18.61
CA PRO A 166 -20.02 -7.43 -18.95
C PRO A 166 -20.63 -8.47 -18.01
N MET A 167 -19.79 -9.25 -17.30
CA MET A 167 -20.22 -10.21 -16.28
C MET A 167 -20.46 -9.58 -14.89
N TYR A 168 -20.20 -8.30 -14.64
CA TYR A 168 -20.28 -7.65 -13.32
C TYR A 168 -21.57 -7.98 -12.54
N TYR A 169 -22.74 -7.83 -13.18
CA TYR A 169 -24.03 -8.11 -12.54
C TYR A 169 -24.29 -9.61 -12.27
N ASN A 170 -23.41 -10.51 -12.73
CA ASN A 170 -23.36 -11.92 -12.36
C ASN A 170 -22.35 -12.21 -11.23
N ASN A 171 -21.34 -11.35 -11.04
CA ASN A 171 -20.37 -11.45 -9.96
C ASN A 171 -19.91 -10.07 -9.47
N VAL A 172 -20.61 -9.56 -8.45
CA VAL A 172 -20.37 -8.23 -7.89
C VAL A 172 -19.09 -8.12 -7.05
N SER A 173 -18.25 -9.17 -7.00
CA SER A 173 -16.95 -9.13 -6.29
C SER A 173 -15.87 -8.32 -7.00
N GLU A 174 -16.10 -7.90 -8.24
CA GLU A 174 -15.18 -7.04 -9.02
C GLU A 174 -14.95 -5.68 -8.34
N GLY A 175 -15.97 -5.12 -7.67
CA GLY A 175 -15.88 -3.85 -6.95
C GLY A 175 -17.18 -3.04 -6.95
N TRP A 176 -17.04 -1.75 -6.65
CA TRP A 176 -18.10 -0.73 -6.67
C TRP A 176 -17.43 0.64 -6.91
N PRO A 177 -17.97 1.57 -7.74
CA PRO A 177 -19.30 1.61 -8.36
C PRO A 177 -19.62 0.50 -9.38
N PRO A 178 -20.90 0.28 -9.72
CA PRO A 178 -21.29 -0.56 -10.86
C PRO A 178 -20.94 0.12 -12.19
N PRO A 179 -20.85 -0.63 -13.31
CA PRO A 179 -20.50 -0.05 -14.61
C PRO A 179 -21.60 0.84 -15.18
N ASP A 180 -21.19 1.96 -15.77
CA ASP A 180 -22.03 2.89 -16.52
C ASP A 180 -22.27 2.36 -17.94
N GLN A 181 -22.97 1.23 -17.98
CA GLN A 181 -23.23 0.41 -19.17
C GLN A 181 -23.60 1.19 -20.45
N PRO A 182 -24.41 2.28 -20.45
CA PRO A 182 -24.71 3.01 -21.67
C PRO A 182 -23.47 3.64 -22.33
N VAL A 183 -22.55 4.20 -21.54
CA VAL A 183 -21.31 4.79 -22.06
C VAL A 183 -20.30 3.70 -22.44
N GLN A 184 -20.24 2.61 -21.67
CA GLN A 184 -19.38 1.47 -22.00
C GLN A 184 -19.83 0.79 -23.31
N GLU A 185 -21.13 0.61 -23.53
CA GLU A 185 -21.67 0.08 -24.79
C GLU A 185 -21.43 1.03 -25.97
N PHE A 186 -21.52 2.35 -25.77
CA PHE A 186 -21.19 3.33 -26.81
C PHE A 186 -19.71 3.26 -27.20
N LEU A 187 -18.80 3.35 -26.22
CA LEU A 187 -17.36 3.36 -26.48
C LEU A 187 -16.82 2.04 -27.05
N LEU A 188 -17.42 0.90 -26.70
CA LEU A 188 -16.99 -0.43 -27.17
C LEU A 188 -17.82 -0.96 -28.36
N ASN A 189 -18.74 -0.17 -28.92
CA ASN A 189 -19.46 -0.58 -30.13
C ASN A 189 -18.57 -0.47 -31.37
N ASN A 190 -18.64 -1.47 -32.25
CA ASN A 190 -17.98 -1.41 -33.55
C ASN A 190 -18.71 -0.43 -34.48
N TYR A 191 -18.04 0.67 -34.84
CA TYR A 191 -18.49 1.64 -35.84
C TYR A 191 -17.63 1.50 -37.11
N PRO A 192 -18.11 0.80 -38.17
CA PRO A 192 -17.32 0.56 -39.37
C PRO A 192 -16.83 1.87 -40.02
N ASN A 193 -15.53 1.92 -40.31
CA ASN A 193 -14.83 3.07 -40.91
C ASN A 193 -14.83 4.36 -40.05
N VAL A 194 -15.21 4.30 -38.77
CA VAL A 194 -15.17 5.44 -37.85
C VAL A 194 -14.04 5.24 -36.84
N ARG A 195 -13.04 6.13 -36.87
CA ARG A 195 -11.90 6.10 -35.96
C ARG A 195 -12.30 6.34 -34.51
N ALA A 196 -11.61 5.69 -33.57
CA ALA A 196 -11.89 5.76 -32.14
C ALA A 196 -11.78 7.18 -31.57
N GLU A 197 -10.90 8.02 -32.11
CA GLU A 197 -10.80 9.43 -31.69
C GLU A 197 -12.10 10.21 -31.99
N VAL A 198 -12.85 9.86 -33.05
CA VAL A 198 -14.15 10.48 -33.37
C VAL A 198 -15.24 10.02 -32.39
N VAL A 199 -15.23 8.74 -32.01
CA VAL A 199 -16.17 8.18 -31.03
C VAL A 199 -15.92 8.79 -29.63
N ALA A 200 -14.65 8.89 -29.22
CA ALA A 200 -14.24 9.54 -27.99
C ALA A 200 -14.65 11.03 -27.94
N ALA A 201 -14.43 11.77 -29.02
CA ALA A 201 -14.83 13.18 -29.12
C ALA A 201 -16.35 13.37 -29.16
N ALA A 202 -17.11 12.43 -29.74
CA ALA A 202 -18.58 12.46 -29.72
C ALA A 202 -19.13 12.26 -28.30
N LEU A 203 -18.51 11.37 -27.49
CA LEU A 203 -18.85 11.23 -26.07
C LEU A 203 -18.54 12.52 -25.29
N LEU A 204 -17.33 13.05 -25.40
CA LEU A 204 -16.91 14.25 -24.67
C LEU A 204 -17.79 15.47 -25.02
N GLY A 205 -18.10 15.67 -26.31
CA GLY A 205 -19.03 16.70 -26.77
C GLY A 205 -20.43 16.55 -26.16
N ALA A 206 -20.98 15.34 -26.16
CA ALA A 206 -22.28 15.04 -25.55
C ALA A 206 -22.28 15.27 -24.02
N MET A 207 -21.21 14.90 -23.33
CA MET A 207 -21.03 15.17 -21.90
C MET A 207 -21.02 16.67 -21.60
N PHE A 208 -20.26 17.47 -22.36
CA PHE A 208 -20.22 18.92 -22.16
C PHE A 208 -21.58 19.58 -22.39
N GLU A 209 -22.32 19.16 -23.42
CA GLU A 209 -23.67 19.67 -23.70
C GLU A 209 -24.66 19.26 -22.59
N PHE A 210 -24.59 18.01 -22.11
CA PHE A 210 -25.39 17.52 -21.00
C PHE A 210 -25.13 18.33 -19.72
N PHE A 211 -23.88 18.48 -19.29
CA PHE A 211 -23.53 19.29 -18.11
C PHE A 211 -23.98 20.74 -18.26
N GLY A 212 -23.76 21.34 -19.44
CA GLY A 212 -24.18 22.71 -19.73
C GLY A 212 -25.69 22.89 -19.67
N ASN A 213 -26.48 21.86 -19.98
CA ASN A 213 -27.94 21.89 -19.87
C ASN A 213 -28.43 21.58 -18.45
N CYS A 214 -27.75 20.69 -17.71
CA CYS A 214 -28.02 20.49 -16.29
C CYS A 214 -27.87 21.79 -15.48
N ILE A 215 -26.73 22.49 -15.61
CA ILE A 215 -26.45 23.71 -14.81
C ILE A 215 -27.46 24.84 -15.09
N LYS A 216 -27.93 24.99 -16.33
CA LYS A 216 -29.00 25.96 -16.68
C LYS A 216 -30.33 25.67 -15.98
N ASN A 217 -30.60 24.39 -15.69
CA ASN A 217 -31.85 23.90 -15.12
C ASN A 217 -31.78 23.69 -13.59
N PHE A 218 -30.60 23.92 -12.96
CA PHE A 218 -30.45 23.78 -11.51
C PHE A 218 -31.14 24.91 -10.74
N ASP A 219 -31.66 24.55 -9.56
CA ASP A 219 -32.23 25.50 -8.62
C ASP A 219 -31.13 26.39 -8.02
N LYS A 220 -31.15 27.67 -8.39
CA LYS A 220 -30.16 28.67 -7.95
C LYS A 220 -30.22 28.98 -6.45
N SER A 221 -31.20 28.45 -5.71
CA SER A 221 -31.25 28.53 -4.25
C SER A 221 -30.40 27.45 -3.57
N GLN A 222 -29.98 26.39 -4.29
CA GLN A 222 -29.15 25.31 -3.74
C GLN A 222 -27.66 25.48 -4.10
N PRO A 223 -26.74 25.03 -3.24
CA PRO A 223 -25.32 24.88 -3.59
C PRO A 223 -25.13 24.06 -4.86
N LEU A 224 -24.20 24.48 -5.73
CA LEU A 224 -23.95 23.84 -7.01
C LEU A 224 -23.67 22.34 -6.84
N GLN A 225 -22.91 21.96 -5.83
CA GLN A 225 -22.48 20.58 -5.56
C GLN A 225 -23.67 19.63 -5.41
N LEU A 226 -24.70 20.03 -4.66
CA LEU A 226 -25.91 19.22 -4.45
C LEU A 226 -26.71 19.06 -5.74
N SER A 227 -26.86 20.14 -6.50
CA SER A 227 -27.55 20.11 -7.80
C SER A 227 -26.77 19.31 -8.85
N TRP A 228 -25.45 19.49 -8.90
CA TRP A 228 -24.51 18.83 -9.81
C TRP A 228 -24.49 17.30 -9.65
N LEU A 229 -24.60 16.81 -8.41
CA LEU A 229 -24.64 15.38 -8.12
C LEU A 229 -25.99 14.73 -8.46
N SER A 230 -27.09 15.49 -8.46
CA SER A 230 -28.44 14.95 -8.63
C SER A 230 -28.68 14.05 -9.87
N PRO A 231 -28.06 14.29 -11.05
CA PRO A 231 -28.19 13.41 -12.21
C PRO A 231 -27.39 12.10 -12.07
N PHE A 232 -26.47 12.00 -11.12
CA PHE A 232 -25.49 10.90 -11.01
C PHE A 232 -25.65 10.04 -9.75
N VAL A 233 -26.76 10.19 -9.01
CA VAL A 233 -27.07 9.44 -7.79
C VAL A 233 -27.52 8.01 -8.10
N ILE A 234 -27.02 7.04 -7.34
CA ILE A 234 -27.56 5.67 -7.26
C ILE A 234 -28.39 5.57 -5.97
N VAL A 235 -29.72 5.70 -6.10
CA VAL A 235 -30.64 5.69 -4.94
C VAL A 235 -30.88 4.28 -4.40
N ASP A 236 -31.03 3.30 -5.29
CA ASP A 236 -31.14 1.87 -4.95
C ASP A 236 -29.89 1.11 -5.44
N PRO A 237 -28.95 0.73 -4.55
CA PRO A 237 -27.78 -0.06 -4.90
C PRO A 237 -28.11 -1.47 -5.40
N SER A 238 -29.30 -1.99 -5.07
CA SER A 238 -29.76 -3.31 -5.49
C SER A 238 -30.30 -3.34 -6.93
N ASN A 239 -30.61 -2.15 -7.49
CA ASN A 239 -31.04 -1.96 -8.87
C ASN A 239 -30.43 -0.68 -9.50
N PRO A 240 -29.10 -0.64 -9.77
CA PRO A 240 -28.44 0.55 -10.32
C PRO A 240 -28.99 1.03 -11.66
N LYS A 241 -29.59 0.14 -12.47
CA LYS A 241 -30.21 0.52 -13.75
C LYS A 241 -31.47 1.37 -13.62
N SER A 242 -32.10 1.41 -12.44
CA SER A 242 -33.25 2.30 -12.19
C SER A 242 -32.85 3.74 -11.81
N SER A 243 -31.58 3.97 -11.50
CA SER A 243 -31.05 5.22 -10.94
C SER A 243 -31.19 6.44 -11.85
N THR A 244 -30.99 7.65 -11.32
CA THR A 244 -30.81 8.85 -12.16
C THR A 244 -29.52 8.74 -12.95
N ARG A 245 -28.44 8.26 -12.32
CA ARG A 245 -27.13 8.00 -12.97
C ARG A 245 -27.24 7.23 -14.28
N HIS A 246 -27.96 6.12 -14.28
CA HIS A 246 -28.11 5.30 -15.48
C HIS A 246 -28.86 6.03 -16.60
N ARG A 247 -29.91 6.79 -16.27
CA ARG A 247 -30.69 7.59 -17.23
C ARG A 247 -29.84 8.71 -17.82
N SER A 248 -29.14 9.48 -17.00
CA SER A 248 -28.20 10.52 -17.44
C SER A 248 -27.16 9.99 -18.43
N PHE A 249 -26.63 8.77 -18.19
CA PHE A 249 -25.70 8.14 -19.13
C PHE A 249 -26.39 7.58 -20.40
N CYS A 250 -27.66 7.19 -20.36
CA CYS A 250 -28.45 6.94 -21.57
C CYS A 250 -28.67 8.22 -22.40
N ASP A 251 -28.95 9.35 -21.74
CA ASP A 251 -29.15 10.64 -22.41
C ASP A 251 -27.85 11.15 -23.06
N ILE A 252 -26.72 11.04 -22.34
CA ILE A 252 -25.37 11.30 -22.86
C ILE A 252 -25.06 10.40 -24.06
N ARG A 253 -25.34 9.09 -23.97
CA ARG A 253 -25.20 8.15 -25.10
C ARG A 253 -26.02 8.59 -26.30
N ALA A 254 -27.30 8.90 -26.14
CA ALA A 254 -28.17 9.28 -27.24
C ALA A 254 -27.71 10.56 -27.96
N GLN A 255 -27.19 11.53 -27.21
CA GLN A 255 -26.57 12.72 -27.79
C GLN A 255 -25.22 12.41 -28.47
N ALA A 256 -24.42 11.48 -27.93
CA ALA A 256 -23.17 11.04 -28.54
C ALA A 256 -23.39 10.28 -29.86
N GLU A 257 -24.35 9.35 -29.90
CA GLU A 257 -24.79 8.66 -31.13
C GLU A 257 -25.29 9.65 -32.19
N LYS A 258 -26.05 10.67 -31.78
CA LYS A 258 -26.50 11.76 -32.66
C LYS A 258 -25.34 12.61 -33.19
N LEU A 259 -24.38 12.99 -32.34
CA LEU A 259 -23.18 13.72 -32.76
C LEU A 259 -22.34 12.89 -33.75
N LEU A 260 -22.20 11.59 -33.50
CA LEU A 260 -21.48 10.67 -34.37
C LEU A 260 -22.16 10.55 -35.73
N ASN A 261 -23.47 10.28 -35.76
CA ASN A 261 -24.26 10.12 -36.99
C ASN A 261 -24.30 11.38 -37.88
N ILE A 262 -24.16 12.58 -37.31
CA ILE A 262 -24.15 13.84 -38.07
C ILE A 262 -22.77 14.14 -38.67
N ASN A 263 -21.68 13.72 -38.01
CA ASN A 263 -20.34 14.21 -38.32
C ASN A 263 -19.34 13.15 -38.81
N SER A 264 -19.59 11.85 -38.60
CA SER A 264 -18.63 10.78 -38.90
C SER A 264 -18.13 10.79 -40.35
N ALA A 265 -19.02 10.94 -41.33
CA ALA A 265 -18.66 11.04 -42.74
C ALA A 265 -17.81 12.28 -43.08
N ASN A 266 -18.02 13.40 -42.37
CA ASN A 266 -17.26 14.65 -42.56
C ASN A 266 -15.92 14.64 -41.79
N LEU A 267 -15.75 13.70 -40.86
CA LEU A 267 -14.55 13.50 -40.04
C LEU A 267 -13.79 12.22 -40.42
N ALA A 268 -14.14 11.58 -41.54
CA ALA A 268 -13.39 10.47 -42.10
C ALA A 268 -11.92 10.86 -42.33
N TYR A 269 -11.01 9.93 -42.09
CA TYR A 269 -9.58 10.07 -42.32
C TYR A 269 -9.12 8.90 -43.17
N GLU A 270 -8.50 9.17 -44.31
CA GLU A 270 -7.79 8.18 -45.09
C GLU A 270 -6.37 8.10 -44.53
N ASP A 271 -5.94 6.92 -44.09
CA ASP A 271 -4.61 6.71 -43.49
C ASP A 271 -3.49 6.80 -44.55
N ALA A 272 -3.17 8.04 -44.96
CA ALA A 272 -1.96 8.35 -45.72
C ALA A 272 -0.73 8.08 -44.84
N TYR A 273 0.18 7.24 -45.34
CA TYR A 273 1.38 6.84 -44.60
C TYR A 273 2.30 8.04 -44.33
N ASP A 274 2.80 8.12 -43.09
CA ASP A 274 3.85 9.00 -42.55
C ASP A 274 3.61 10.53 -42.47
N ASP A 275 2.39 11.06 -42.69
CA ASP A 275 2.08 12.46 -42.36
C ASP A 275 1.52 12.62 -40.92
N GLN A 276 2.41 12.87 -39.96
CA GLN A 276 2.06 13.08 -38.55
C GLN A 276 1.41 14.46 -38.30
N ASP A 277 1.75 15.49 -39.07
CA ASP A 277 1.22 16.85 -38.89
C ASP A 277 -0.23 16.95 -39.39
N ALA A 278 -0.56 16.31 -40.51
CA ALA A 278 -1.93 16.20 -41.00
C ALA A 278 -2.85 15.43 -40.02
N LEU A 279 -2.30 14.43 -39.31
CA LEU A 279 -2.98 13.65 -38.30
C LEU A 279 -3.24 14.48 -37.01
N ILE A 280 -2.26 15.25 -36.54
CA ILE A 280 -2.43 16.22 -35.44
C ILE A 280 -3.48 17.28 -35.81
N ALA A 281 -3.39 17.84 -37.02
CA ALA A 281 -4.39 18.78 -37.55
C ALA A 281 -5.77 18.14 -37.75
N TRP A 282 -5.86 16.81 -37.89
CA TRP A 282 -7.14 16.09 -37.88
C TRP A 282 -7.71 15.94 -36.46
N TYR A 283 -6.90 15.62 -35.44
CA TYR A 283 -7.37 15.61 -34.04
C TYR A 283 -7.94 16.98 -33.62
N GLY A 284 -7.28 18.08 -34.00
CA GLY A 284 -7.79 19.45 -33.79
C GLY A 284 -9.14 19.69 -34.47
N ARG A 285 -9.31 19.26 -35.73
CA ARG A 285 -10.60 19.33 -36.44
C ARG A 285 -11.70 18.52 -35.76
N VAL A 286 -11.40 17.29 -35.32
CA VAL A 286 -12.32 16.41 -34.58
C VAL A 286 -12.78 17.09 -33.28
N TYR A 287 -11.85 17.64 -32.48
CA TYR A 287 -12.20 18.39 -31.26
C TYR A 287 -13.02 19.66 -31.57
N SER A 288 -12.64 20.42 -32.59
CA SER A 288 -13.33 21.65 -33.00
C SER A 288 -14.79 21.41 -33.39
N VAL A 289 -15.08 20.30 -34.10
CA VAL A 289 -16.42 19.97 -34.59
C VAL A 289 -17.30 19.37 -33.48
N LEU A 290 -16.77 18.44 -32.69
CA LEU A 290 -17.57 17.68 -31.72
C LEU A 290 -17.56 18.28 -30.31
N CYS A 291 -16.44 18.84 -29.85
CA CYS A 291 -16.23 19.24 -28.46
C CYS A 291 -16.30 20.76 -28.23
N HIS A 292 -15.52 21.57 -28.96
CA HIS A 292 -15.22 22.96 -28.58
C HIS A 292 -16.48 23.82 -28.36
N LYS A 293 -17.49 23.73 -29.23
CA LYS A 293 -18.74 24.50 -29.09
C LYS A 293 -19.47 24.19 -27.78
N ALA A 294 -19.54 22.93 -27.38
CA ALA A 294 -20.19 22.49 -26.15
C ALA A 294 -19.34 22.84 -24.92
N ALA A 295 -18.02 22.60 -24.98
CA ALA A 295 -17.08 22.96 -23.92
C ALA A 295 -17.10 24.48 -23.60
N LYS A 296 -17.13 25.33 -24.65
CA LYS A 296 -17.22 26.79 -24.51
C LYS A 296 -18.56 27.26 -23.92
N ALA A 297 -19.66 26.62 -24.31
CA ALA A 297 -20.98 26.90 -23.72
C ALA A 297 -21.05 26.47 -22.23
N LEU A 298 -20.41 25.34 -21.90
CA LEU A 298 -20.27 24.87 -20.52
C LEU A 298 -19.42 25.83 -19.68
N ALA A 299 -18.27 26.30 -20.18
CA ALA A 299 -17.42 27.27 -19.49
C ALA A 299 -18.14 28.60 -19.18
N ILE A 300 -18.89 29.14 -20.15
CA ILE A 300 -19.74 30.33 -19.93
C ILE A 300 -20.78 30.07 -18.82
N THR A 301 -21.32 28.85 -18.76
CA THR A 301 -22.34 28.47 -17.75
C THR A 301 -21.72 28.27 -16.35
N LEU A 302 -20.53 27.67 -16.26
CA LEU A 302 -19.78 27.47 -15.01
C LEU A 302 -19.14 28.75 -14.46
N LYS A 303 -18.77 29.71 -15.31
CA LYS A 303 -18.22 31.00 -14.82
C LYS A 303 -19.21 31.77 -13.92
N GLY A 304 -20.50 31.52 -14.06
CA GLY A 304 -21.54 32.05 -13.17
C GLY A 304 -21.57 31.42 -11.76
N THR A 305 -20.74 30.42 -11.46
CA THR A 305 -20.78 29.63 -10.22
C THR A 305 -19.48 29.62 -9.43
N GLN A 306 -18.52 30.49 -9.74
CA GLN A 306 -17.20 30.61 -9.06
C GLN A 306 -16.29 29.36 -9.11
N HIS A 307 -16.58 28.37 -9.97
CA HIS A 307 -15.75 27.17 -10.14
C HIS A 307 -14.94 27.22 -11.44
N ASN A 308 -13.60 27.20 -11.31
CA ASN A 308 -12.66 27.24 -12.45
C ASN A 308 -12.17 25.84 -12.90
N PHE A 309 -12.58 24.77 -12.21
CA PHE A 309 -12.24 23.39 -12.56
C PHE A 309 -13.47 22.53 -12.82
N LEU A 310 -13.35 21.64 -13.81
CA LEU A 310 -14.21 20.49 -14.04
C LEU A 310 -13.32 19.24 -14.11
N VAL A 311 -13.69 18.16 -13.43
CA VAL A 311 -12.96 16.88 -13.48
C VAL A 311 -13.81 15.76 -14.08
N ILE A 312 -13.28 15.03 -15.06
CA ILE A 312 -13.93 13.90 -15.72
C ILE A 312 -13.08 12.64 -15.51
N GLY A 313 -13.56 11.72 -14.66
CA GLY A 313 -12.88 10.47 -14.36
C GLY A 313 -13.32 9.30 -15.23
N PHE A 314 -12.37 8.43 -15.55
CA PHE A 314 -12.54 7.14 -16.20
C PHE A 314 -12.01 6.05 -15.26
N ASP A 315 -12.90 5.28 -14.66
CA ASP A 315 -12.63 4.32 -13.57
C ASP A 315 -12.64 2.86 -14.05
N GLU A 316 -11.62 2.11 -13.63
CA GLU A 316 -11.18 0.84 -14.22
C GLU A 316 -10.93 0.97 -15.75
N CYS A 317 -10.28 2.06 -16.16
CA CYS A 317 -10.13 2.44 -17.57
C CYS A 317 -9.41 1.40 -18.45
N SER A 318 -8.65 0.45 -17.88
CA SER A 318 -8.07 -0.69 -18.60
C SER A 318 -9.11 -1.61 -19.27
N PHE A 319 -10.41 -1.50 -18.94
CA PHE A 319 -11.48 -2.16 -19.69
C PHE A 319 -11.71 -1.59 -21.10
N LEU A 320 -11.18 -0.41 -21.43
CA LEU A 320 -11.23 0.12 -22.81
C LEU A 320 -10.30 -0.66 -23.74
N GLU A 321 -9.05 -0.92 -23.30
CA GLU A 321 -8.05 -1.67 -24.07
C GLU A 321 -8.47 -3.12 -24.38
N LYS A 322 -9.33 -3.71 -23.53
CA LYS A 322 -9.85 -5.09 -23.72
C LYS A 322 -10.79 -5.23 -24.93
N GLY A 323 -11.09 -4.14 -25.64
CA GLY A 323 -11.83 -4.15 -26.90
C GLY A 323 -11.02 -4.54 -28.14
N GLY A 324 -9.69 -4.64 -28.05
CA GLY A 324 -8.84 -4.93 -29.20
C GLY A 324 -7.51 -5.62 -28.86
N ASP A 325 -7.10 -6.55 -29.74
CA ASP A 325 -5.71 -6.99 -29.80
C ASP A 325 -4.80 -5.82 -30.23
N ALA A 326 -3.48 -5.97 -30.06
CA ALA A 326 -2.47 -5.05 -30.62
C ALA A 326 -2.46 -4.98 -32.17
N SER A 327 -3.28 -5.80 -32.83
CA SER A 327 -3.56 -5.79 -34.27
C SER A 327 -4.88 -5.08 -34.64
N SER A 328 -5.64 -4.59 -33.66
CA SER A 328 -6.88 -3.87 -33.90
C SER A 328 -6.62 -2.50 -34.53
N GLY A 329 -7.35 -2.20 -35.60
CA GLY A 329 -7.16 -0.98 -36.39
C GLY A 329 -7.64 0.29 -35.65
N PRO A 330 -7.45 1.48 -36.24
CA PRO A 330 -7.74 2.78 -35.60
C PRO A 330 -9.23 3.03 -35.26
N THR A 331 -10.12 2.09 -35.54
CA THR A 331 -11.53 2.08 -35.12
C THR A 331 -11.75 1.50 -33.72
N ALA A 332 -10.77 0.79 -33.14
CA ALA A 332 -10.86 0.21 -31.80
C ALA A 332 -10.58 1.24 -30.69
N MET A 333 -11.41 1.24 -29.65
CA MET A 333 -11.31 2.18 -28.55
C MET A 333 -10.10 1.89 -27.64
N SER A 334 -9.43 2.95 -27.20
CA SER A 334 -8.28 2.90 -26.28
C SER A 334 -8.20 4.17 -25.45
N ILE A 335 -7.44 4.13 -24.35
CA ILE A 335 -7.04 5.28 -23.55
C ILE A 335 -6.25 6.27 -24.41
N ILE A 336 -5.41 5.78 -25.33
CA ILE A 336 -4.66 6.60 -26.30
C ILE A 336 -5.62 7.42 -27.19
N ALA A 337 -6.71 6.83 -27.68
CA ALA A 337 -7.71 7.54 -28.48
C ALA A 337 -8.42 8.65 -27.68
N LEU A 338 -8.68 8.45 -26.39
CA LEU A 338 -9.17 9.49 -25.49
C LEU A 338 -8.10 10.59 -25.26
N GLN A 339 -6.86 10.21 -25.00
CA GLN A 339 -5.75 11.15 -24.74
C GLN A 339 -5.51 12.09 -25.93
N ARG A 340 -5.52 11.59 -27.17
CA ARG A 340 -5.39 12.42 -28.39
C ARG A 340 -6.45 13.51 -28.49
N VAL A 341 -7.70 13.20 -28.14
CA VAL A 341 -8.80 14.18 -28.12
C VAL A 341 -8.67 15.17 -26.96
N ILE A 342 -8.13 14.73 -25.82
CA ILE A 342 -7.87 15.59 -24.65
C ILE A 342 -6.69 16.54 -24.89
N GLU A 343 -5.63 16.07 -25.53
CA GLU A 343 -4.46 16.86 -25.96
C GLU A 343 -4.87 17.91 -27.00
N ALA A 344 -5.64 17.51 -28.01
CA ALA A 344 -6.19 18.42 -29.02
C ALA A 344 -7.08 19.55 -28.45
N ALA A 345 -7.51 19.47 -27.19
CA ALA A 345 -8.24 20.55 -26.53
C ALA A 345 -7.38 21.80 -26.23
N ASP A 346 -6.05 21.67 -26.20
CA ASP A 346 -5.15 22.79 -25.82
C ASP A 346 -5.10 23.95 -26.83
N ASP A 347 -5.44 23.70 -28.08
CA ASP A 347 -5.59 24.74 -29.10
C ASP A 347 -6.94 25.48 -29.02
N TYR A 348 -7.86 25.02 -28.15
CA TYR A 348 -9.27 25.41 -28.15
C TYR A 348 -9.73 26.02 -26.82
N SER A 349 -9.01 27.03 -26.34
CA SER A 349 -9.30 27.76 -25.10
C SER A 349 -10.79 28.10 -24.92
N VAL A 350 -11.31 27.75 -23.73
CA VAL A 350 -12.69 28.01 -23.30
C VAL A 350 -12.79 29.13 -22.26
N GLY A 351 -11.72 29.94 -22.12
CA GLY A 351 -11.60 30.96 -21.07
C GLY A 351 -11.00 30.37 -19.79
N ASP A 352 -11.50 30.80 -18.63
CA ASP A 352 -10.89 30.49 -17.32
C ASP A 352 -11.20 29.07 -16.80
N LEU A 353 -12.09 28.31 -17.47
CA LEU A 353 -12.38 26.93 -17.11
C LEU A 353 -11.25 26.00 -17.56
N THR A 354 -10.60 25.34 -16.61
CA THR A 354 -9.71 24.21 -16.87
C THR A 354 -10.47 22.90 -16.70
N ILE A 355 -10.45 22.04 -17.73
CA ILE A 355 -11.00 20.69 -17.68
C ILE A 355 -9.85 19.70 -17.44
N TRP A 356 -9.98 18.88 -16.40
CA TRP A 356 -9.06 17.82 -16.02
C TRP A 356 -9.69 16.45 -16.26
N TYR A 357 -8.87 15.47 -16.61
CA TYR A 357 -9.30 14.09 -16.79
C TYR A 357 -8.52 13.16 -15.86
N THR A 358 -9.19 12.23 -15.18
CA THR A 358 -8.52 11.27 -14.29
C THR A 358 -8.68 9.84 -14.79
N PHE A 359 -7.56 9.15 -15.04
CA PHE A 359 -7.56 7.73 -15.40
C PHE A 359 -7.27 6.89 -14.15
N ILE A 360 -8.22 6.05 -13.75
CA ILE A 360 -8.25 5.43 -12.42
C ILE A 360 -8.23 3.91 -12.59
N ASP A 361 -7.23 3.21 -12.05
CA ASP A 361 -7.13 1.75 -12.20
C ASP A 361 -6.27 1.09 -11.09
N THR A 362 -6.35 -0.24 -10.97
CA THR A 362 -5.39 -1.07 -10.22
C THR A 362 -4.24 -1.58 -11.07
N SER A 363 -4.44 -1.69 -12.38
CA SER A 363 -3.45 -2.22 -13.32
C SER A 363 -2.32 -1.22 -13.55
N SER A 364 -1.09 -1.69 -13.36
CA SER A 364 0.12 -0.95 -13.71
C SER A 364 0.25 -0.66 -15.22
N SER A 365 -0.61 -1.25 -16.06
CA SER A 365 -0.78 -0.86 -17.47
C SER A 365 -0.98 0.64 -17.68
N VAL A 366 -1.56 1.36 -16.71
CA VAL A 366 -1.76 2.81 -16.82
C VAL A 366 -0.44 3.60 -16.67
N PHE A 367 0.60 3.03 -16.06
CA PHE A 367 1.96 3.60 -16.14
C PHE A 367 2.65 3.33 -17.50
N GLU A 368 2.03 2.53 -18.37
CA GLU A 368 2.57 2.17 -19.69
C GLU A 368 2.09 3.12 -20.79
N LEU A 369 1.31 4.12 -20.40
CA LEU A 369 1.14 5.41 -21.09
C LEU A 369 2.44 6.26 -21.06
N VAL A 370 3.54 5.68 -20.60
CA VAL A 370 4.92 6.10 -20.84
C VAL A 370 5.43 5.39 -22.10
N PRO A 371 5.75 6.14 -23.18
CA PRO A 371 6.50 5.57 -24.28
C PRO A 371 7.91 5.17 -23.82
N ARG A 372 8.34 3.94 -24.08
CA ARG A 372 9.80 3.67 -24.16
C ARG A 372 10.35 4.55 -25.28
N ARG A 373 11.49 5.23 -25.06
CA ARG A 373 12.16 6.05 -26.09
C ARG A 373 12.66 5.24 -27.30
N GLU A 374 12.62 3.91 -27.22
CA GLU A 374 12.99 2.99 -28.30
C GLU A 374 11.81 2.70 -29.26
N LYS A 375 11.72 3.51 -30.32
CA LYS A 375 10.96 3.24 -31.57
C LYS A 375 9.63 2.48 -31.39
N ALA A 376 8.68 3.08 -30.68
CA ALA A 376 7.29 2.70 -30.79
C ALA A 376 6.79 2.86 -32.25
N PRO A 377 5.89 1.98 -32.75
CA PRO A 377 5.30 2.14 -34.08
C PRO A 377 4.43 3.41 -34.14
N SER A 378 4.21 3.94 -35.35
CA SER A 378 3.49 5.22 -35.61
C SER A 378 2.03 5.27 -35.13
N PHE A 379 1.46 4.14 -34.70
CA PHE A 379 0.13 4.09 -34.08
C PHE A 379 0.13 4.41 -32.58
N CYS A 380 1.28 4.38 -31.91
CA CYS A 380 1.44 4.97 -30.58
C CYS A 380 1.41 6.51 -30.67
N LEU A 381 1.34 7.20 -29.53
CA LEU A 381 1.64 8.63 -29.50
C LEU A 381 3.12 8.85 -29.84
N GLY A 382 3.42 9.80 -30.71
CA GLY A 382 4.79 10.09 -31.14
C GLY A 382 5.65 10.49 -29.94
N GLY A 383 6.82 9.84 -29.78
CA GLY A 383 7.62 9.83 -28.55
C GLY A 383 8.35 11.14 -28.19
N LEU A 384 7.59 12.23 -28.04
CA LEU A 384 8.05 13.57 -27.66
C LEU A 384 7.42 14.10 -26.37
N LEU A 385 6.26 13.57 -25.96
CA LEU A 385 5.56 13.96 -24.72
C LEU A 385 5.58 12.81 -23.69
N ASP A 386 5.37 13.19 -22.43
CA ASP A 386 5.29 12.30 -21.27
C ASP A 386 3.89 12.27 -20.64
N PRO A 387 3.55 11.28 -19.80
CA PRO A 387 2.47 11.45 -18.83
C PRO A 387 2.87 12.39 -17.67
N LEU A 388 1.86 13.05 -17.09
CA LEU A 388 1.96 13.74 -15.80
C LEU A 388 2.19 12.72 -14.66
N MET A 389 2.77 13.17 -13.54
CA MET A 389 3.01 12.29 -12.39
C MET A 389 1.68 11.78 -11.80
N PRO A 390 1.52 10.46 -11.60
CA PRO A 390 0.30 9.89 -11.04
C PRO A 390 0.07 10.29 -9.58
N TYR A 391 -1.18 10.24 -9.15
CA TYR A 391 -1.62 10.61 -7.81
C TYR A 391 -1.87 9.36 -6.94
N PRO A 392 -1.03 9.05 -5.92
CA PRO A 392 -1.13 7.83 -5.12
C PRO A 392 -2.05 7.93 -3.90
N PHE A 393 -2.44 9.15 -3.49
CA PHE A 393 -3.00 9.45 -2.17
C PHE A 393 -4.53 9.24 -2.09
N THR A 394 -4.97 8.00 -1.89
CA THR A 394 -6.40 7.66 -1.72
C THR A 394 -6.93 7.79 -0.29
N GLY A 395 -6.06 8.09 0.68
CA GLY A 395 -6.32 7.95 2.11
C GLY A 395 -6.18 6.50 2.60
N PHE A 396 -6.03 6.33 3.91
CA PHE A 396 -5.77 5.05 4.57
C PHE A 396 -6.44 5.07 5.95
N ASP A 397 -6.74 3.91 6.56
CA ASP A 397 -7.38 3.82 7.89
C ASP A 397 -8.71 4.60 8.06
N GLN A 398 -9.39 4.91 6.94
CA GLN A 398 -10.64 5.68 6.90
C GLN A 398 -11.77 5.09 7.76
N CYS A 399 -11.67 3.79 8.08
CA CYS A 399 -12.64 3.03 8.87
C CYS A 399 -12.16 2.70 10.29
N ALA A 400 -10.93 3.08 10.66
CA ALA A 400 -10.32 2.69 11.92
C ALA A 400 -11.15 3.14 13.14
N PRO A 401 -11.13 2.36 14.24
CA PRO A 401 -11.70 2.77 15.52
C PRO A 401 -11.08 4.09 15.99
N SER A 402 -11.93 4.99 16.51
CA SER A 402 -11.50 6.24 17.17
C SER A 402 -11.24 6.07 18.66
N ASP A 403 -11.59 4.91 19.20
CA ASP A 403 -11.48 4.46 20.58
C ASP A 403 -10.57 3.22 20.66
N LEU A 404 -9.73 3.13 21.68
CA LEU A 404 -8.93 1.92 21.98
C LEU A 404 -9.80 0.78 22.54
N SER A 405 -9.29 -0.44 22.52
CA SER A 405 -10.00 -1.61 23.06
C SER A 405 -10.23 -1.49 24.57
N ARG A 406 -11.38 -1.98 25.07
CA ARG A 406 -11.70 -1.89 26.51
C ARG A 406 -10.93 -2.91 27.34
N THR A 407 -10.78 -4.11 26.79
CA THR A 407 -9.99 -5.22 27.34
C THR A 407 -8.90 -5.59 26.34
N PRO A 408 -7.76 -6.17 26.77
CA PRO A 408 -6.75 -6.67 25.84
C PRO A 408 -7.30 -7.71 24.84
N ARG A 409 -8.36 -8.46 25.20
CA ARG A 409 -9.04 -9.40 24.30
C ARG A 409 -9.86 -8.70 23.22
N ASP A 410 -10.50 -7.57 23.51
CA ASP A 410 -11.26 -6.80 22.50
C ASP A 410 -10.35 -6.31 21.36
N GLY A 411 -9.08 -6.00 21.64
CA GLY A 411 -8.07 -5.67 20.64
C GLY A 411 -7.79 -6.80 19.64
N LEU A 412 -8.01 -8.06 20.04
CA LEU A 412 -7.78 -9.26 19.23
C LEU A 412 -8.98 -9.60 18.32
N ASN A 413 -10.10 -8.89 18.46
CA ASN A 413 -11.35 -9.23 17.80
C ASN A 413 -11.30 -8.92 16.30
N LEU A 414 -11.63 -9.90 15.44
CA LEU A 414 -11.61 -9.72 13.99
C LEU A 414 -12.57 -8.63 13.48
N GLU A 415 -13.66 -8.33 14.20
CA GLU A 415 -14.58 -7.22 13.89
C GLU A 415 -13.93 -5.84 14.12
N ARG A 416 -12.92 -5.77 15.00
CA ARG A 416 -12.10 -4.58 15.25
C ARG A 416 -10.92 -4.55 14.28
N LEU A 417 -10.19 -5.66 14.13
CA LEU A 417 -9.02 -5.77 13.25
C LEU A 417 -9.34 -5.48 11.77
N ARG A 418 -10.53 -5.86 11.28
CA ARG A 418 -10.97 -5.57 9.90
C ARG A 418 -11.32 -4.10 9.62
N ARG A 419 -11.17 -3.22 10.61
CA ARG A 419 -11.40 -1.77 10.45
C ARG A 419 -10.11 -0.99 10.21
N TYR A 420 -8.98 -1.57 10.58
CA TYR A 420 -7.65 -1.03 10.27
C TYR A 420 -7.27 -1.34 8.82
N GLY A 421 -6.42 -0.48 8.25
CA GLY A 421 -5.90 -0.62 6.90
C GLY A 421 -6.76 0.04 5.83
N ARG A 422 -6.82 -0.57 4.64
CA ARG A 422 -7.66 -0.05 3.55
C ARG A 422 -9.16 -0.30 3.81
N PRO A 423 -10.07 0.55 3.29
CA PRO A 423 -11.51 0.43 3.56
C PRO A 423 -12.16 -0.91 3.20
N LEU A 424 -11.60 -1.65 2.23
CA LEU A 424 -12.13 -2.95 1.76
C LEU A 424 -12.44 -3.93 2.90
N TRP A 425 -11.56 -4.07 3.89
CA TRP A 425 -11.72 -5.04 5.00
C TRP A 425 -12.98 -4.75 5.83
N SER A 426 -13.33 -3.47 5.98
CA SER A 426 -14.55 -3.04 6.69
C SER A 426 -15.85 -3.36 5.94
N THR A 427 -15.77 -3.72 4.66
CA THR A 427 -16.94 -4.08 3.82
C THR A 427 -17.21 -5.59 3.74
N GLU A 428 -16.27 -6.45 4.09
CA GLU A 428 -16.44 -7.91 4.09
C GLU A 428 -16.64 -8.45 5.51
N ILE A 429 -17.40 -9.55 5.67
CA ILE A 429 -17.75 -10.08 6.99
C ILE A 429 -16.60 -10.87 7.63
N VAL A 430 -16.57 -10.93 8.96
CA VAL A 430 -15.51 -11.61 9.74
C VAL A 430 -15.20 -13.04 9.26
N LYS A 431 -16.22 -13.81 8.85
CA LYS A 431 -16.05 -15.20 8.37
C LYS A 431 -15.27 -15.32 7.04
N THR A 432 -15.21 -14.26 6.23
CA THR A 432 -14.65 -14.27 4.87
C THR A 432 -13.55 -13.24 4.65
N VAL A 433 -13.34 -12.29 5.57
CA VAL A 433 -12.41 -11.18 5.36
C VAL A 433 -10.94 -11.59 5.25
N VAL A 434 -10.50 -12.63 5.98
CA VAL A 434 -9.13 -13.16 5.88
C VAL A 434 -8.93 -13.96 4.60
N GLU A 435 -9.94 -14.74 4.17
CA GLU A 435 -9.93 -15.47 2.89
C GLU A 435 -9.89 -14.49 1.70
N LEU A 436 -10.70 -13.43 1.74
CA LEU A 436 -10.65 -12.35 0.74
C LEU A 436 -9.27 -11.67 0.72
N ALA A 437 -8.65 -11.47 1.89
CA ALA A 437 -7.31 -10.90 1.98
C ALA A 437 -6.23 -11.85 1.44
N TYR A 438 -6.35 -13.16 1.67
CA TYR A 438 -5.48 -14.18 1.08
C TYR A 438 -5.57 -14.18 -0.45
N GLN A 439 -6.80 -14.26 -0.98
CA GLN A 439 -7.05 -14.20 -2.43
C GLN A 439 -6.58 -12.88 -3.06
N LYS A 440 -6.66 -11.76 -2.33
CA LYS A 440 -6.13 -10.46 -2.76
C LYS A 440 -4.61 -10.34 -2.62
N LEU A 441 -3.97 -11.06 -1.70
CA LEU A 441 -2.52 -11.00 -1.47
C LEU A 441 -1.72 -11.91 -2.44
N PHE A 442 -2.34 -12.97 -2.96
CA PHE A 442 -1.69 -13.96 -3.84
C PHE A 442 -2.34 -14.08 -5.23
N CYS A 443 -3.37 -13.27 -5.55
CA CYS A 443 -4.21 -13.42 -6.75
C CYS A 443 -4.81 -14.84 -6.93
N SER A 444 -4.86 -15.63 -5.86
CA SER A 444 -5.01 -17.10 -5.90
C SER A 444 -5.60 -17.61 -4.59
N THR A 445 -6.30 -18.74 -4.65
CA THR A 445 -6.70 -19.52 -3.45
C THR A 445 -5.57 -20.39 -2.90
N GLN A 446 -4.38 -20.33 -3.48
CA GLN A 446 -3.19 -21.09 -3.08
C GLN A 446 -1.93 -20.23 -3.16
N PHE A 447 -1.15 -20.22 -2.09
CA PHE A 447 0.18 -19.61 -2.01
C PHE A 447 1.24 -20.48 -2.73
N THR A 448 1.96 -19.87 -3.67
CA THR A 448 2.97 -20.53 -4.51
C THR A 448 4.37 -20.29 -3.94
N SER A 449 4.83 -21.20 -3.08
CA SER A 449 6.05 -21.03 -2.27
C SER A 449 7.38 -20.91 -3.04
N ASN A 450 7.40 -21.12 -4.36
CA ASN A 450 8.55 -20.90 -5.23
C ASN A 450 8.42 -19.67 -6.17
N ASN A 451 7.27 -18.98 -6.15
CA ASN A 451 7.01 -17.74 -6.87
C ASN A 451 7.61 -16.56 -6.09
N VAL A 452 8.42 -15.75 -6.77
CA VAL A 452 9.09 -14.58 -6.17
C VAL A 452 8.07 -13.58 -5.62
N ASN A 453 6.96 -13.35 -6.33
CA ASN A 453 5.99 -12.32 -5.96
C ASN A 453 5.14 -12.75 -4.76
N ASP A 454 4.64 -13.99 -4.73
CA ASP A 454 3.92 -14.55 -3.59
C ASP A 454 4.79 -14.54 -2.32
N VAL A 455 6.04 -14.98 -2.43
CA VAL A 455 6.99 -15.03 -1.30
C VAL A 455 7.34 -13.62 -0.83
N PHE A 456 7.65 -12.71 -1.76
CA PHE A 456 7.87 -11.30 -1.44
C PHE A 456 6.66 -10.69 -0.73
N ALA A 457 5.45 -10.93 -1.23
CA ALA A 457 4.20 -10.44 -0.64
C ALA A 457 3.97 -10.96 0.77
N ALA A 458 4.11 -12.28 0.98
CA ALA A 458 3.90 -12.91 2.27
C ALA A 458 4.89 -12.38 3.33
N PHE A 459 6.19 -12.34 3.02
CA PHE A 459 7.17 -11.81 3.97
C PHE A 459 7.06 -10.28 4.13
N SER A 460 6.73 -9.54 3.07
CA SER A 460 6.48 -8.09 3.17
C SER A 460 5.37 -7.75 4.16
N GLN A 461 4.27 -8.51 4.19
CA GLN A 461 3.15 -8.33 5.14
C GLN A 461 3.46 -8.81 6.58
N ARG A 462 4.63 -9.43 6.81
CA ARG A 462 5.03 -9.99 8.11
C ARG A 462 6.22 -9.26 8.71
N VAL A 463 7.36 -9.24 8.04
CA VAL A 463 8.59 -8.60 8.53
C VAL A 463 8.80 -7.18 8.02
N GLY A 464 8.02 -6.74 7.02
CA GLY A 464 8.18 -5.44 6.36
C GLY A 464 9.47 -5.39 5.55
N LEU A 465 9.40 -5.84 4.29
CA LEU A 465 10.51 -5.77 3.34
C LEU A 465 10.39 -4.49 2.50
N ASP A 466 11.51 -3.83 2.22
CA ASP A 466 11.62 -2.80 1.19
C ASP A 466 12.45 -3.31 0.00
N LEU A 467 12.37 -2.62 -1.15
CA LEU A 467 13.01 -3.02 -2.39
C LEU A 467 14.12 -2.04 -2.80
N THR A 468 15.20 -2.54 -3.39
CA THR A 468 16.29 -1.73 -3.93
C THR A 468 15.91 -1.00 -5.22
N HIS A 469 16.67 0.05 -5.54
CA HIS A 469 16.46 0.90 -6.72
C HIS A 469 17.09 0.31 -7.99
N SER A 470 16.77 -0.94 -8.33
CA SER A 470 17.16 -1.60 -9.59
C SER A 470 15.96 -1.88 -10.49
N ALA A 471 16.20 -2.14 -11.79
CA ALA A 471 15.12 -2.40 -12.75
C ALA A 471 14.32 -3.67 -12.41
N GLU A 472 15.01 -4.71 -11.95
CA GLU A 472 14.44 -5.99 -11.52
C GLU A 472 13.61 -5.83 -10.24
N SER A 473 14.15 -5.14 -9.24
CA SER A 473 13.43 -4.80 -8.00
C SER A 473 12.20 -3.92 -8.28
N ASN A 474 12.30 -2.99 -9.25
CA ASN A 474 11.17 -2.17 -9.69
C ASN A 474 10.06 -3.04 -10.32
N ARG A 475 10.39 -4.04 -11.16
CA ARG A 475 9.38 -5.01 -11.68
C ARG A 475 8.64 -5.72 -10.55
N ILE A 476 9.35 -6.13 -9.49
CA ILE A 476 8.74 -6.74 -8.29
C ILE A 476 7.84 -5.72 -7.55
N ALA A 477 8.27 -4.47 -7.42
CA ALA A 477 7.47 -3.39 -6.81
C ALA A 477 6.17 -3.15 -7.57
N ILE A 478 6.24 -3.07 -8.91
CA ILE A 478 5.13 -2.83 -9.82
C ILE A 478 4.08 -3.93 -9.69
N GLU A 479 4.50 -5.20 -9.78
CA GLU A 479 3.59 -6.33 -9.67
C GLU A 479 3.04 -6.48 -8.24
N ALA A 480 3.84 -6.14 -7.21
CA ALA A 480 3.38 -6.14 -5.82
C ALA A 480 2.27 -5.11 -5.54
N VAL A 481 2.31 -3.92 -6.18
CA VAL A 481 1.22 -2.93 -6.11
C VAL A 481 -0.01 -3.38 -6.92
N ARG A 482 0.22 -3.93 -8.12
CA ARG A 482 -0.84 -4.41 -9.02
C ARG A 482 -1.66 -5.54 -8.40
N SER A 483 -0.97 -6.56 -7.91
CA SER A 483 -1.52 -7.90 -7.68
C SER A 483 -1.41 -8.37 -6.24
N HIS A 484 -0.43 -7.87 -5.47
CA HIS A 484 -0.14 -8.35 -4.11
C HIS A 484 -0.36 -7.29 -3.01
N MET A 485 -1.27 -6.34 -3.25
CA MET A 485 -1.77 -5.35 -2.29
C MET A 485 -0.72 -4.43 -1.65
N ARG A 486 0.54 -4.38 -2.13
CA ARG A 486 1.53 -3.39 -1.68
C ARG A 486 1.03 -1.97 -1.99
N MET A 487 1.41 -0.98 -1.18
CA MET A 487 0.99 0.41 -1.42
C MET A 487 2.04 1.14 -2.26
N LEU A 488 1.59 1.81 -3.32
CA LEU A 488 2.38 2.85 -3.98
C LEU A 488 2.54 4.02 -3.01
N PHE A 489 3.78 4.43 -2.76
CA PHE A 489 4.10 5.58 -1.90
C PHE A 489 4.41 6.81 -2.76
N ALA A 490 5.37 6.67 -3.70
CA ALA A 490 5.74 7.71 -4.64
C ALA A 490 6.23 7.11 -5.96
N VAL A 491 6.25 7.92 -7.03
CA VAL A 491 7.01 7.63 -8.26
C VAL A 491 8.25 8.50 -8.22
N VAL A 492 9.30 8.02 -7.54
CA VAL A 492 10.54 8.78 -7.37
C VAL A 492 11.28 8.79 -8.68
N ASP A 493 11.65 9.99 -9.12
CA ASP A 493 12.46 10.21 -10.31
C ASP A 493 12.02 9.41 -11.53
N ARG A 494 10.71 9.14 -11.63
CA ARG A 494 10.05 8.49 -12.78
C ARG A 494 10.50 7.02 -13.04
N THR A 495 11.80 6.74 -13.02
CA THR A 495 12.51 5.45 -13.08
C THR A 495 11.80 4.32 -12.34
N TYR A 496 11.61 4.50 -11.04
CA TYR A 496 11.12 3.47 -10.13
C TYR A 496 9.99 3.96 -9.24
N ILE A 497 9.25 3.00 -8.69
CA ILE A 497 8.20 3.29 -7.73
C ILE A 497 8.66 2.98 -6.30
N GLU A 498 8.59 3.97 -5.42
CA GLU A 498 8.64 3.71 -3.99
C GLU A 498 7.34 3.03 -3.57
N THR A 499 7.47 1.89 -2.89
CA THR A 499 6.33 1.09 -2.46
C THR A 499 6.55 0.63 -1.02
N ARG A 500 5.49 0.64 -0.21
CA ARG A 500 5.55 0.34 1.23
C ARG A 500 4.47 -0.65 1.64
N VAL A 501 4.64 -1.24 2.81
CA VAL A 501 3.60 -2.02 3.50
C VAL A 501 3.23 -1.30 4.80
N PRO A 502 2.10 -0.57 4.84
CA PRO A 502 1.56 -0.06 6.09
C PRO A 502 0.90 -1.19 6.90
N SER A 503 0.62 -0.92 8.18
CA SER A 503 -0.04 -1.90 9.06
C SER A 503 -1.46 -2.24 8.59
N GLU A 504 -1.65 -3.47 8.12
CA GLU A 504 -2.94 -4.05 7.76
C GLU A 504 -3.09 -5.44 8.41
N PRO A 505 -3.65 -5.53 9.64
CA PRO A 505 -3.67 -6.77 10.42
C PRO A 505 -4.30 -7.96 9.68
N ILE A 506 -5.29 -7.72 8.82
CA ILE A 506 -5.93 -8.76 8.01
C ILE A 506 -4.97 -9.32 6.93
N LEU A 507 -4.14 -8.48 6.28
CA LEU A 507 -3.11 -8.96 5.34
C LEU A 507 -2.00 -9.70 6.07
N ALA A 508 -1.57 -9.19 7.24
CA ALA A 508 -0.60 -9.87 8.10
C ALA A 508 -1.08 -11.25 8.58
N LEU A 509 -2.39 -11.42 8.82
CA LEU A 509 -3.03 -12.69 9.16
C LEU A 509 -3.17 -13.62 7.95
N ALA A 510 -3.49 -13.11 6.75
CA ALA A 510 -3.52 -13.89 5.52
C ALA A 510 -2.11 -14.42 5.15
N ALA A 511 -1.08 -13.57 5.26
CA ALA A 511 0.31 -13.99 5.13
C ALA A 511 0.71 -15.03 6.19
N ALA A 512 0.22 -14.90 7.43
CA ALA A 512 0.43 -15.87 8.50
C ALA A 512 -0.12 -17.26 8.15
N GLN A 513 -1.31 -17.32 7.51
CA GLN A 513 -1.93 -18.57 7.06
C GLN A 513 -1.14 -19.25 5.94
N ALA A 514 -0.49 -18.47 5.06
CA ALA A 514 0.37 -18.97 3.98
C ALA A 514 1.72 -19.48 4.51
N LEU A 515 2.37 -18.73 5.40
CA LEU A 515 3.69 -19.02 5.98
C LEU A 515 3.62 -19.91 7.24
N ARG A 516 2.59 -20.76 7.38
CA ARG A 516 2.54 -21.73 8.48
C ARG A 516 3.65 -22.80 8.34
N PRO A 517 4.31 -23.21 9.44
CA PRO A 517 5.22 -24.37 9.49
C PRO A 517 4.77 -25.54 8.61
N SER A 518 5.54 -25.79 7.56
CA SER A 518 5.26 -26.72 6.45
C SER A 518 6.45 -26.80 5.48
N GLU A 519 6.45 -27.78 4.57
CA GLU A 519 7.41 -27.82 3.44
C GLU A 519 7.27 -26.60 2.51
N SER A 520 6.07 -25.99 2.43
CA SER A 520 5.85 -24.73 1.72
C SER A 520 6.56 -23.56 2.38
N LEU A 521 6.62 -23.51 3.73
CA LEU A 521 7.41 -22.49 4.44
C LEU A 521 8.92 -22.66 4.15
N LYS A 522 9.45 -23.89 4.19
CA LYS A 522 10.85 -24.18 3.84
C LYS A 522 11.18 -23.71 2.41
N THR A 523 10.29 -23.99 1.46
CA THR A 523 10.43 -23.57 0.06
C THR A 523 10.33 -22.04 -0.11
N ALA A 524 9.45 -21.38 0.64
CA ALA A 524 9.31 -19.92 0.65
C ALA A 524 10.54 -19.23 1.25
N ILE A 525 11.09 -19.78 2.33
CA ILE A 525 12.34 -19.36 2.96
C ILE A 525 13.51 -19.47 1.98
N ASN A 526 13.67 -20.63 1.34
CA ASN A 526 14.69 -20.83 0.31
C ASN A 526 14.53 -19.82 -0.85
N THR A 527 13.29 -19.51 -1.25
CA THR A 527 12.98 -18.53 -2.30
C THR A 527 13.29 -17.09 -1.88
N LEU A 528 12.95 -16.69 -0.65
CA LEU A 528 13.28 -15.39 -0.08
C LEU A 528 14.79 -15.16 -0.07
N PHE A 529 15.56 -16.14 0.35
CA PHE A 529 17.01 -16.00 0.42
C PHE A 529 17.67 -16.06 -0.96
N GLN A 530 17.42 -17.12 -1.74
CA GLN A 530 18.13 -17.35 -3.00
C GLN A 530 17.68 -16.43 -4.16
N LYS A 531 16.43 -15.97 -4.17
CA LYS A 531 15.87 -15.15 -5.27
C LYS A 531 15.58 -13.68 -4.94
N LEU A 532 15.60 -13.27 -3.67
CA LEU A 532 15.35 -11.87 -3.28
C LEU A 532 16.53 -11.25 -2.54
N LEU A 533 17.05 -11.90 -1.48
CA LEU A 533 18.13 -11.31 -0.68
C LEU A 533 19.51 -11.46 -1.32
N LEU A 534 19.90 -12.67 -1.74
CA LEU A 534 21.20 -12.89 -2.41
C LEU A 534 21.28 -12.28 -3.83
N GLN A 535 20.15 -11.88 -4.40
CA GLN A 535 20.08 -11.12 -5.67
C GLN A 535 20.07 -9.59 -5.44
N GLY A 536 20.19 -9.12 -4.20
CA GLY A 536 20.20 -7.70 -3.88
C GLY A 536 18.88 -6.97 -4.17
N HIS A 537 17.74 -7.67 -4.18
CA HIS A 537 16.44 -7.04 -4.44
C HIS A 537 15.82 -6.37 -3.21
N ILE A 538 16.16 -6.82 -2.00
CA ILE A 538 15.63 -6.28 -0.74
C ILE A 538 16.57 -5.19 -0.20
N MET A 539 16.02 -4.02 0.14
CA MET A 539 16.71 -3.09 1.04
C MET A 539 16.50 -3.53 2.49
N ASP A 540 17.59 -3.67 3.25
CA ASP A 540 17.52 -3.56 4.70
C ASP A 540 17.97 -2.15 5.12
N ARG A 541 17.30 -1.56 6.11
CA ARG A 541 17.56 -0.18 6.57
C ARG A 541 18.58 -0.14 7.72
N GLY A 542 19.51 -1.10 7.71
CA GLY A 542 20.45 -1.39 8.79
C GLY A 542 21.42 -2.48 8.35
N VAL A 543 22.22 -2.99 9.29
CA VAL A 543 23.09 -4.15 9.01
C VAL A 543 22.21 -5.41 9.03
N GLN A 544 22.33 -6.30 8.04
CA GLN A 544 21.36 -7.35 7.65
C GLN A 544 20.78 -8.25 8.78
N GLY A 545 21.41 -8.26 9.95
CA GLY A 545 20.94 -8.95 11.16
C GLY A 545 19.54 -8.50 11.61
N GLU A 546 19.18 -7.23 11.44
CA GLU A 546 17.87 -6.70 11.86
C GLU A 546 16.71 -7.39 11.13
N LEU A 547 16.85 -7.61 9.80
CA LEU A 547 15.91 -8.43 9.05
C LEU A 547 15.89 -9.90 9.51
N TYR A 548 17.05 -10.52 9.78
CA TYR A 548 17.08 -11.89 10.28
C TYR A 548 16.43 -12.03 11.66
N ALA A 549 16.61 -11.05 12.56
CA ALA A 549 15.95 -11.02 13.86
C ALA A 549 14.42 -10.92 13.71
N ARG A 550 13.91 -10.07 12.81
CA ARG A 550 12.47 -10.00 12.48
C ARG A 550 11.94 -11.33 11.95
N ILE A 551 12.69 -12.03 11.09
CA ILE A 551 12.32 -13.35 10.57
C ILE A 551 12.30 -14.40 11.70
N LEU A 552 13.35 -14.50 12.51
CA LEU A 552 13.44 -15.45 13.63
C LEU A 552 12.32 -15.24 14.67
N LEU A 553 12.05 -13.99 15.04
CA LEU A 553 10.96 -13.62 15.95
C LEU A 553 9.58 -13.97 15.37
N THR A 554 9.39 -13.79 14.06
CA THR A 554 8.15 -14.19 13.37
C THR A 554 7.97 -15.71 13.41
N LEU A 555 9.00 -16.47 13.03
CA LEU A 555 8.96 -17.94 13.04
C LEU A 555 8.68 -18.51 14.44
N ALA A 556 9.35 -17.98 15.47
CA ALA A 556 9.13 -18.41 16.85
C ALA A 556 7.72 -18.05 17.37
N ARG A 557 7.16 -16.89 16.99
CA ARG A 557 5.75 -16.55 17.28
C ARG A 557 4.80 -17.55 16.67
N ASP A 558 5.04 -17.92 15.41
CA ASP A 558 4.15 -18.79 14.64
C ASP A 558 4.22 -20.25 15.12
N ALA A 559 5.42 -20.74 15.46
CA ALA A 559 5.63 -22.00 16.16
C ALA A 559 4.90 -22.02 17.52
N ALA A 560 5.06 -20.98 18.35
CA ALA A 560 4.43 -20.89 19.66
C ALA A 560 2.89 -20.88 19.56
N THR A 561 2.36 -20.31 18.47
CA THR A 561 0.93 -20.32 18.15
C THR A 561 0.44 -21.73 17.82
N GLN A 562 1.24 -22.57 17.18
CA GLN A 562 0.90 -23.98 16.96
C GLN A 562 1.07 -24.84 18.22
N ALA A 563 2.03 -24.51 19.08
CA ALA A 563 2.29 -25.23 20.33
C ALA A 563 1.19 -24.99 21.39
N CYS A 564 0.66 -23.78 21.50
CA CYS A 564 -0.37 -23.44 22.49
C CYS A 564 -1.79 -23.94 22.14
N ASN A 565 -2.08 -24.26 20.87
CA ASN A 565 -3.43 -24.62 20.42
C ASN A 565 -3.68 -26.13 20.43
N VAL A 566 -4.39 -26.61 21.46
CA VAL A 566 -4.69 -28.04 21.67
C VAL A 566 -6.00 -28.42 20.95
N GLY A 567 -5.88 -28.83 19.68
CA GLY A 567 -7.02 -29.30 18.89
C GLY A 567 -6.66 -29.59 17.42
N PRO A 568 -7.64 -29.95 16.58
CA PRO A 568 -7.44 -30.05 15.12
C PRO A 568 -7.15 -28.68 14.49
N ASP A 569 -7.72 -27.61 15.03
CA ASP A 569 -7.55 -26.22 14.56
C ASP A 569 -6.24 -25.58 15.06
N LYS A 570 -5.10 -26.11 14.61
CA LYS A 570 -3.78 -25.45 14.77
C LYS A 570 -3.71 -24.18 13.93
N ASN A 571 -4.27 -23.09 14.43
CA ASN A 571 -4.50 -21.87 13.66
C ASN A 571 -4.37 -20.59 14.50
N TYR A 572 -4.25 -19.43 13.85
CA TYR A 572 -4.13 -18.13 14.53
C TYR A 572 -5.44 -17.66 15.17
N PHE A 573 -6.56 -18.37 14.94
CA PHE A 573 -7.91 -17.88 15.25
C PHE A 573 -8.58 -18.77 16.28
N VAL A 574 -9.05 -18.16 17.36
CA VAL A 574 -9.96 -18.80 18.30
C VAL A 574 -11.36 -18.82 17.67
N VAL A 575 -11.85 -20.02 17.38
CA VAL A 575 -13.21 -20.27 16.89
C VAL A 575 -14.14 -20.43 18.08
N VAL A 576 -15.27 -19.72 18.05
CA VAL A 576 -16.36 -19.84 19.02
C VAL A 576 -17.66 -19.99 18.22
N ASN A 577 -18.44 -21.04 18.49
CA ASN A 577 -19.71 -21.32 17.80
C ASN A 577 -19.59 -21.28 16.26
N ASP A 578 -18.64 -22.04 15.70
CA ASP A 578 -18.35 -22.16 14.26
C ASP A 578 -18.00 -20.84 13.51
N ALA A 579 -17.59 -19.82 14.27
CA ALA A 579 -17.09 -18.55 13.75
C ALA A 579 -15.74 -18.17 14.40
N MET A 580 -14.78 -17.75 13.58
CA MET A 580 -13.57 -17.10 14.08
C MET A 580 -13.95 -15.78 14.77
N HIS A 581 -13.46 -15.53 15.98
CA HIS A 581 -13.78 -14.31 16.73
C HIS A 581 -12.53 -13.53 17.14
N PHE A 582 -11.50 -14.21 17.65
CA PHE A 582 -10.29 -13.58 18.19
C PHE A 582 -9.02 -14.17 17.58
N VAL A 583 -7.96 -13.37 17.47
CA VAL A 583 -6.61 -13.88 17.19
C VAL A 583 -5.95 -14.37 18.47
N ALA A 584 -5.23 -15.49 18.40
CA ALA A 584 -4.52 -16.07 19.55
C ALA A 584 -3.27 -15.25 19.92
N THR A 585 -3.20 -14.82 21.19
CA THR A 585 -1.96 -14.37 21.86
C THR A 585 -1.09 -15.56 22.23
N ILE A 586 0.21 -15.34 22.36
CA ILE A 586 1.14 -16.27 23.03
C ILE A 586 1.63 -15.64 24.34
N THR A 587 2.26 -16.42 25.22
CA THR A 587 3.05 -15.85 26.33
C THR A 587 4.47 -15.54 25.86
N LEU A 588 5.15 -14.63 26.54
CA LEU A 588 6.57 -14.35 26.29
C LEU A 588 7.43 -15.59 26.58
N ALA A 589 7.05 -16.41 27.57
CA ALA A 589 7.70 -17.70 27.79
C ALA A 589 7.53 -18.67 26.60
N GLY A 590 6.34 -18.72 25.98
CA GLY A 590 6.12 -19.49 24.76
C GLY A 590 7.02 -19.00 23.61
N LEU A 591 7.05 -17.69 23.36
CA LEU A 591 7.93 -17.08 22.35
C LEU A 591 9.41 -17.44 22.57
N LEU A 592 9.91 -17.29 23.80
CA LEU A 592 11.30 -17.60 24.14
C LEU A 592 11.61 -19.10 24.04
N THR A 593 10.66 -19.97 24.39
CA THR A 593 10.83 -21.43 24.30
C THR A 593 11.01 -21.90 22.87
N GLU A 594 10.24 -21.37 21.91
CA GLU A 594 10.42 -21.70 20.50
C GLU A 594 11.63 -21.01 19.89
N LEU A 595 11.95 -19.78 20.32
CA LEU A 595 13.07 -19.01 19.79
C LEU A 595 14.45 -19.57 20.23
N HIS A 596 14.56 -20.20 21.40
CA HIS A 596 15.84 -20.68 21.96
C HIS A 596 15.87 -22.17 22.31
N GLY A 597 14.73 -22.84 22.21
CA GLY A 597 14.55 -24.20 22.66
C GLY A 597 14.45 -24.35 24.17
N ASP A 598 14.34 -25.62 24.57
CA ASP A 598 14.04 -26.03 25.93
C ASP A 598 15.30 -26.13 26.80
N LYS A 599 15.93 -25.00 27.12
CA LYS A 599 17.11 -24.94 28.03
C LYS A 599 16.73 -25.17 29.51
N LYS A 600 15.83 -26.12 29.81
CA LYS A 600 15.22 -26.41 31.13
C LYS A 600 16.20 -26.74 32.25
N GLU A 601 17.43 -27.11 31.91
CA GLU A 601 18.51 -27.41 32.85
C GLU A 601 19.14 -26.14 33.47
N ASP A 602 19.02 -24.97 32.81
CA ASP A 602 19.46 -23.69 33.37
C ASP A 602 18.40 -23.15 34.37
N PRO A 603 18.72 -23.02 35.68
CA PRO A 603 17.76 -22.55 36.67
C PRO A 603 17.34 -21.09 36.46
N THR A 604 18.21 -20.26 35.88
CA THR A 604 17.97 -18.84 35.62
C THR A 604 17.04 -18.67 34.43
N TYR A 605 17.24 -19.45 33.35
CA TYR A 605 16.29 -19.53 32.24
C TYR A 605 14.92 -20.03 32.70
N LYS A 606 14.88 -21.06 33.55
CA LYS A 606 13.63 -21.56 34.14
C LYS A 606 12.89 -20.49 34.97
N ASN A 607 13.61 -19.68 35.74
CA ASN A 607 13.02 -18.56 36.50
C ASN A 607 12.52 -17.43 35.56
N LEU A 608 13.28 -17.11 34.52
CA LEU A 608 12.87 -16.19 33.46
C LEU A 608 11.56 -16.66 32.79
N LEU A 609 11.46 -17.94 32.40
CA LEU A 609 10.23 -18.49 31.81
C LEU A 609 9.05 -18.45 32.79
N GLN A 610 9.24 -18.72 34.09
CA GLN A 610 8.16 -18.60 35.09
C GLN A 610 7.64 -17.16 35.25
N MET A 611 8.50 -16.16 35.09
CA MET A 611 8.10 -14.75 35.07
C MET A 611 7.42 -14.40 33.73
N ALA A 612 8.06 -14.75 32.61
CA ALA A 612 7.60 -14.46 31.25
C ALA A 612 6.28 -15.17 30.87
N GLN A 613 5.92 -16.27 31.56
CA GLN A 613 4.62 -16.93 31.40
C GLN A 613 3.44 -16.04 31.88
N LYS A 614 3.72 -15.01 32.70
CA LYS A 614 2.75 -14.00 33.15
C LYS A 614 2.67 -12.78 32.23
N LYS A 615 3.43 -12.76 31.13
CA LYS A 615 3.41 -11.68 30.13
C LYS A 615 2.88 -12.22 28.82
N HIS A 616 1.74 -11.72 28.38
CA HIS A 616 1.21 -11.97 27.05
C HIS A 616 1.96 -11.14 26.00
N VAL A 617 2.11 -11.70 24.81
CA VAL A 617 2.70 -11.08 23.62
C VAL A 617 1.67 -11.13 22.50
N ASN A 618 1.49 -10.01 21.80
CA ASN A 618 0.60 -9.90 20.66
C ASN A 618 1.23 -9.07 19.53
N PHE A 619 1.85 -9.77 18.57
CA PHE A 619 2.15 -9.21 17.26
C PHE A 619 1.81 -10.22 16.16
N THR A 620 1.62 -9.74 14.93
CA THR A 620 1.53 -10.53 13.69
C THR A 620 2.41 -9.96 12.59
N HIS A 621 2.86 -8.71 12.72
CA HIS A 621 3.75 -8.07 11.76
C HIS A 621 4.58 -6.95 12.40
N PHE A 622 5.60 -6.49 11.68
CA PHE A 622 6.45 -5.38 12.07
C PHE A 622 6.06 -4.08 11.35
N VAL A 623 5.97 -2.99 12.11
CA VAL A 623 5.96 -1.61 11.58
C VAL A 623 7.33 -0.99 11.76
N HIS A 624 7.73 -0.12 10.83
CA HIS A 624 9.00 0.59 10.88
C HIS A 624 8.79 2.00 11.43
N LEU A 625 9.74 2.49 12.24
CA LEU A 625 9.80 3.88 12.67
C LEU A 625 10.94 4.60 11.92
N ASN A 626 10.77 5.88 11.59
CA ASN A 626 11.82 6.73 11.03
C ASN A 626 12.42 7.71 12.06
N GLN A 627 11.78 7.88 13.22
CA GLN A 627 12.23 8.71 14.34
C GLN A 627 12.82 7.88 15.48
N MET A 628 13.83 8.42 16.17
CA MET A 628 14.44 7.77 17.33
C MET A 628 13.53 7.85 18.56
N ILE A 629 13.25 6.70 19.15
CA ILE A 629 12.37 6.56 20.32
C ILE A 629 13.17 6.38 21.60
N GLY A 630 12.53 6.63 22.74
CA GLY A 630 13.14 6.47 24.06
C GLY A 630 12.12 6.55 25.20
N ASN A 631 10.98 7.17 24.95
CA ASN A 631 9.81 7.07 25.81
C ASN A 631 8.55 6.97 24.95
N PHE A 632 7.67 6.00 25.24
CA PHE A 632 6.34 5.88 24.65
C PHE A 632 5.25 6.38 25.60
N SER A 633 4.10 6.75 25.05
CA SER A 633 2.82 6.74 25.79
C SER A 633 2.35 5.29 26.01
N ALA A 634 1.57 5.03 27.07
CA ALA A 634 0.94 3.72 27.23
C ALA A 634 -0.19 3.53 26.20
N GLU A 635 -0.90 4.62 25.87
CA GLU A 635 -1.87 4.72 24.78
C GLU A 635 -1.33 4.20 23.44
N TYR A 636 -0.08 4.55 23.08
CA TYR A 636 0.53 4.06 21.85
C TYR A 636 0.88 2.56 21.90
N LEU A 637 1.32 2.04 23.04
CA LEU A 637 1.55 0.60 23.20
C LEU A 637 0.25 -0.21 23.20
N HIS A 638 -0.86 0.38 23.68
CA HIS A 638 -2.22 -0.15 23.53
C HIS A 638 -2.68 -0.13 22.07
N TYR A 639 -2.40 0.94 21.33
CA TYR A 639 -2.66 1.02 19.89
C TYR A 639 -1.90 -0.05 19.09
N LEU A 640 -0.62 -0.28 19.40
CA LEU A 640 0.18 -1.33 18.78
C LEU A 640 -0.31 -2.73 19.15
N TRP A 641 -0.77 -2.94 20.38
CA TRP A 641 -1.45 -4.17 20.78
C TRP A 641 -2.72 -4.40 19.95
N ASP A 642 -3.58 -3.38 19.81
CA ASP A 642 -4.82 -3.44 19.02
C ASP A 642 -4.59 -3.67 17.52
N ARG A 643 -3.44 -3.27 16.98
CA ARG A 643 -3.02 -3.59 15.61
C ARG A 643 -2.20 -4.87 15.49
N GLN A 644 -1.80 -5.49 16.60
CA GLN A 644 -0.88 -6.62 16.61
C GLN A 644 0.48 -6.28 15.95
N CYS A 645 1.06 -5.13 16.28
CA CYS A 645 2.32 -4.67 15.73
C CYS A 645 3.49 -4.87 16.68
N ALA A 646 4.58 -5.43 16.17
CA ALA A 646 5.93 -5.22 16.68
C ALA A 646 6.57 -4.02 15.96
N ILE A 647 7.62 -3.43 16.55
CA ILE A 647 8.38 -2.31 16.02
C ILE A 647 9.75 -2.79 15.53
N GLN A 648 10.11 -2.35 14.33
CA GLN A 648 11.48 -2.12 13.89
C GLN A 648 11.79 -0.64 14.13
N CYS A 649 12.85 -0.35 14.89
CA CYS A 649 13.21 1.03 15.23
C CYS A 649 13.87 1.75 14.05
N ALA A 650 14.05 3.07 14.21
CA ALA A 650 14.73 3.90 13.22
C ALA A 650 16.21 3.52 13.06
N HIS A 651 16.76 3.81 11.88
CA HIS A 651 18.18 3.62 11.61
C HIS A 651 19.05 4.39 12.62
N ASN A 652 20.13 3.77 13.11
CA ASN A 652 20.99 4.27 14.19
C ASN A 652 20.27 4.55 15.53
N GLN A 653 19.10 3.96 15.77
CA GLN A 653 18.45 3.99 17.09
C GLN A 653 19.43 3.50 18.18
N PRO A 654 19.64 4.28 19.27
CA PRO A 654 20.45 3.81 20.38
C PRO A 654 19.80 2.64 21.14
N VAL A 655 20.65 1.71 21.56
CA VAL A 655 20.40 0.65 22.57
C VAL A 655 19.44 -0.48 22.15
N VAL A 656 18.41 -0.21 21.35
CA VAL A 656 17.35 -1.18 21.01
C VAL A 656 16.99 -1.09 19.53
N ASP A 657 16.94 -2.22 18.84
CA ASP A 657 16.70 -2.25 17.39
C ASP A 657 15.26 -2.73 17.07
N ILE A 658 14.71 -3.65 17.90
CA ILE A 658 13.35 -4.20 17.76
C ILE A 658 12.59 -4.14 19.10
N ILE A 659 11.29 -3.83 19.08
CA ILE A 659 10.44 -3.75 20.28
C ILE A 659 9.11 -4.49 20.06
N ILE A 660 8.74 -5.34 21.02
CA ILE A 660 7.49 -6.10 21.02
C ILE A 660 6.66 -5.67 22.26
N PRO A 661 5.41 -5.20 22.09
CA PRO A 661 4.51 -4.91 23.21
C PRO A 661 4.19 -6.16 24.04
N THR A 662 4.15 -5.99 25.37
CA THR A 662 3.77 -7.05 26.33
C THR A 662 2.73 -6.54 27.32
N TYR A 663 1.82 -7.41 27.73
CA TYR A 663 0.79 -7.10 28.74
C TYR A 663 0.80 -8.14 29.85
N SER A 664 0.74 -7.70 31.11
CA SER A 664 0.89 -8.56 32.30
C SER A 664 -0.39 -8.75 33.12
N GLY A 665 -1.53 -8.23 32.65
CA GLY A 665 -2.86 -8.47 33.24
C GLY A 665 -3.62 -9.61 32.57
N SER A 666 -4.81 -9.91 33.11
CA SER A 666 -5.80 -10.73 32.44
C SER A 666 -6.21 -10.11 31.09
N LEU A 667 -6.45 -10.94 30.09
CA LEU A 667 -6.97 -10.48 28.79
C LEU A 667 -8.45 -10.06 28.86
N ASP A 668 -9.17 -10.50 29.89
CA ASP A 668 -10.60 -10.27 30.10
C ASP A 668 -10.90 -9.11 31.06
N ASP A 669 -9.90 -8.63 31.80
CA ASP A 669 -10.00 -7.42 32.62
C ASP A 669 -9.96 -6.16 31.73
N PRO A 670 -10.47 -5.01 32.21
CA PRO A 670 -10.18 -3.72 31.59
C PRO A 670 -8.67 -3.49 31.42
N TRP A 671 -8.29 -2.78 30.35
CA TRP A 671 -6.91 -2.38 30.11
C TRP A 671 -6.37 -1.54 31.27
N ASP A 672 -5.10 -1.78 31.61
CA ASP A 672 -4.39 -1.12 32.71
C ASP A 672 -2.97 -0.76 32.24
N ASP A 673 -2.73 0.54 32.05
CA ASP A 673 -1.49 1.10 31.56
C ASP A 673 -0.27 0.80 32.43
N ALA A 674 -0.46 0.51 33.73
CA ALA A 674 0.64 0.08 34.60
C ALA A 674 1.14 -1.33 34.25
N LYS A 675 0.24 -2.22 33.78
CA LYS A 675 0.52 -3.62 33.41
C LYS A 675 1.17 -3.77 32.03
N VAL A 676 1.27 -2.69 31.26
CA VAL A 676 1.97 -2.63 29.97
C VAL A 676 3.48 -2.64 30.18
N GLY A 677 4.21 -3.33 29.31
CA GLY A 677 5.67 -3.34 29.25
C GLY A 677 6.17 -3.71 27.86
N THR A 678 7.49 -3.73 27.66
CA THR A 678 8.11 -4.18 26.39
C THR A 678 8.95 -5.44 26.58
N PHE A 679 9.08 -6.19 25.49
CA PHE A 679 10.21 -7.07 25.23
C PHE A 679 11.07 -6.37 24.16
N SER A 680 12.31 -6.01 24.52
CA SER A 680 13.17 -5.16 23.69
C SER A 680 14.43 -5.91 23.26
N VAL A 681 14.75 -5.84 21.96
CA VAL A 681 15.82 -6.65 21.35
C VAL A 681 16.82 -5.73 20.67
N GLN A 682 18.10 -5.97 20.92
CA GLN A 682 19.22 -5.41 20.17
C GLN A 682 19.88 -6.52 19.35
N VAL A 683 20.31 -6.20 18.14
CA VAL A 683 20.88 -7.13 17.16
C VAL A 683 22.26 -6.63 16.76
N LYS A 684 23.26 -7.50 16.78
CA LYS A 684 24.63 -7.16 16.34
C LYS A 684 25.18 -8.28 15.46
N LEU A 685 25.62 -7.91 14.27
CA LEU A 685 26.03 -8.83 13.20
C LEU A 685 27.56 -8.88 12.99
N LYS A 686 28.33 -8.17 13.82
CA LYS A 686 29.79 -8.17 13.74
C LYS A 686 30.38 -9.56 14.02
N GLY A 687 31.43 -9.92 13.29
CA GLY A 687 32.28 -11.08 13.58
C GLY A 687 33.23 -10.85 14.77
N ALA A 688 33.45 -9.60 15.17
CA ALA A 688 34.11 -9.22 16.41
C ALA A 688 33.10 -9.20 17.58
N ARG A 689 33.57 -9.49 18.80
CA ARG A 689 32.69 -9.59 19.98
C ARG A 689 32.17 -8.24 20.46
N VAL A 690 30.88 -8.21 20.79
CA VAL A 690 30.23 -7.09 21.48
C VAL A 690 30.86 -6.89 22.86
N GLN A 691 31.22 -5.64 23.18
CA GLN A 691 31.79 -5.28 24.48
C GLN A 691 30.78 -5.53 25.63
N PRO A 692 31.21 -6.01 26.81
CA PRO A 692 30.32 -6.26 27.95
C PRO A 692 29.45 -5.06 28.35
N SER A 693 30.03 -3.85 28.25
CA SER A 693 29.37 -2.56 28.47
C SER A 693 28.05 -2.41 27.70
N VAL A 694 27.96 -2.91 26.46
CA VAL A 694 26.73 -2.86 25.66
C VAL A 694 25.65 -3.71 26.32
N VAL A 695 25.97 -4.96 26.66
CA VAL A 695 25.06 -5.92 27.31
C VAL A 695 24.63 -5.46 28.70
N GLU A 696 25.52 -4.82 29.45
CA GLU A 696 25.25 -4.18 30.74
C GLU A 696 24.35 -2.94 30.62
N SER A 697 24.46 -2.20 29.51
CA SER A 697 23.67 -0.98 29.26
C SER A 697 22.29 -1.22 28.63
N LEU A 698 22.05 -2.39 28.02
CA LEU A 698 20.82 -2.70 27.29
C LEU A 698 19.53 -2.50 28.12
N VAL A 699 18.64 -1.60 27.70
CA VAL A 699 17.29 -1.39 28.29
C VAL A 699 16.26 -1.12 27.19
N GLY A 700 14.98 -1.34 27.48
CA GLY A 700 13.89 -0.86 26.63
C GLY A 700 13.71 0.67 26.69
N PRO A 701 12.83 1.26 25.87
CA PRO A 701 12.35 2.62 26.12
C PRO A 701 11.51 2.66 27.41
N ARG A 702 11.37 3.85 27.98
CA ARG A 702 10.45 4.09 29.12
C ARG A 702 9.00 4.19 28.63
N ILE A 703 8.06 3.97 29.54
CA ILE A 703 6.62 4.14 29.28
C ILE A 703 6.15 5.25 30.21
N GLU A 704 5.73 6.39 29.67
CA GLU A 704 5.26 7.54 30.46
C GLU A 704 6.24 7.97 31.55
N GLY A 705 7.53 7.90 31.23
CA GLY A 705 8.66 8.19 32.10
C GLY A 705 9.13 7.02 32.98
N ARG A 706 8.34 5.93 33.12
CA ARG A 706 8.62 4.80 34.01
C ARG A 706 9.40 3.66 33.33
N ARG A 707 10.27 2.98 34.09
CA ARG A 707 10.82 1.66 33.74
C ARG A 707 9.79 0.55 34.04
N PRO A 708 9.44 -0.35 33.10
CA PRO A 708 8.53 -1.48 33.35
C PRO A 708 9.11 -2.50 34.35
N ASP A 709 8.24 -3.15 35.14
CA ASP A 709 8.67 -4.17 36.11
C ASP A 709 8.98 -5.51 35.43
N ASN A 710 10.11 -6.10 35.84
CA ASN A 710 10.70 -7.29 35.20
C ASN A 710 10.78 -7.15 33.67
N GLU A 711 11.24 -5.98 33.19
CA GLU A 711 11.54 -5.75 31.77
C GLU A 711 12.42 -6.89 31.24
N VAL A 712 12.12 -7.39 30.03
CA VAL A 712 12.93 -8.44 29.37
C VAL A 712 13.61 -7.82 28.18
N VAL A 713 14.93 -7.95 28.15
CA VAL A 713 15.75 -7.45 27.03
C VAL A 713 16.70 -8.51 26.52
N MET A 714 16.99 -8.45 25.22
CA MET A 714 17.79 -9.46 24.52
C MET A 714 18.85 -8.83 23.62
N LEU A 715 20.06 -9.38 23.66
CA LEU A 715 21.10 -9.15 22.65
C LEU A 715 21.25 -10.41 21.78
N MET A 716 20.97 -10.25 20.49
CA MET A 716 21.19 -11.25 19.43
C MET A 716 22.53 -10.94 18.73
N GLU A 717 23.60 -11.61 19.14
CA GLU A 717 24.95 -11.46 18.58
C GLU A 717 25.19 -12.50 17.47
N LEU A 718 24.60 -12.22 16.31
CA LEU A 718 24.44 -13.17 15.19
C LEU A 718 25.71 -13.38 14.36
N GLY A 719 26.68 -12.47 14.40
CA GLY A 719 27.88 -12.53 13.55
C GLY A 719 28.97 -13.51 14.00
N LEU A 720 28.90 -14.02 15.24
CA LEU A 720 29.91 -14.94 15.78
C LEU A 720 29.72 -16.37 15.27
N LYS A 721 30.80 -17.01 14.80
CA LYS A 721 30.85 -18.46 14.58
C LYS A 721 31.36 -19.17 15.86
N PRO A 722 30.87 -20.37 16.23
CA PRO A 722 31.37 -21.11 17.39
C PRO A 722 32.82 -21.58 17.21
N SER A 723 33.79 -20.84 17.74
CA SER A 723 35.21 -21.23 17.71
C SER A 723 35.52 -22.32 18.75
N ALA A 724 36.15 -23.42 18.32
CA ALA A 724 36.44 -24.60 19.15
C ALA A 724 37.29 -24.35 20.42
N GLN A 725 37.92 -23.17 20.55
CA GLN A 725 38.79 -22.81 21.67
C GLN A 725 38.05 -22.13 22.85
N VAL A 726 36.76 -21.80 22.73
CA VAL A 726 36.08 -20.88 23.67
C VAL A 726 35.09 -21.61 24.58
N ARG A 727 35.53 -21.88 25.82
CA ARG A 727 34.70 -22.47 26.90
C ARG A 727 33.77 -21.45 27.59
N LYS A 728 32.95 -20.72 26.83
CA LYS A 728 31.87 -19.86 27.37
C LYS A 728 30.52 -20.23 26.74
N PRO A 729 29.41 -20.20 27.50
CA PRO A 729 28.12 -20.63 26.98
C PRO A 729 27.61 -19.68 25.89
N MET A 730 27.05 -20.24 24.81
CA MET A 730 26.54 -19.47 23.66
C MET A 730 25.32 -18.62 24.04
N ALA A 731 24.49 -19.08 24.97
CA ALA A 731 23.45 -18.30 25.62
C ALA A 731 23.83 -17.97 27.08
N ALA A 732 23.41 -16.81 27.58
CA ALA A 732 23.53 -16.42 28.98
C ALA A 732 22.26 -15.68 29.43
N TYR A 733 21.77 -16.03 30.63
CA TYR A 733 20.56 -15.48 31.23
C TYR A 733 20.87 -14.97 32.62
N TYR A 734 20.45 -13.74 32.95
CA TYR A 734 20.64 -13.16 34.28
C TYR A 734 19.64 -12.03 34.56
N GLN A 735 19.48 -11.67 35.83
CA GLN A 735 18.70 -10.51 36.25
C GLN A 735 19.62 -9.49 36.93
N THR A 736 19.61 -8.23 36.47
CA THR A 736 20.45 -7.15 37.01
C THR A 736 19.81 -5.79 36.75
N THR A 737 20.20 -4.76 37.49
CA THR A 737 19.99 -3.35 37.07
C THR A 737 20.99 -3.01 35.95
N ALA A 738 20.62 -2.09 35.05
CA ALA A 738 21.47 -1.70 33.91
C ALA A 738 22.54 -0.65 34.29
N THR A 739 23.72 -0.75 33.68
CA THR A 739 24.78 0.26 33.79
C THR A 739 24.47 1.41 32.81
N VAL A 740 24.15 2.60 33.31
CA VAL A 740 23.82 3.75 32.44
C VAL A 740 25.10 4.38 31.88
N PRO A 741 25.30 4.42 30.54
CA PRO A 741 26.48 5.02 29.92
C PRO A 741 26.36 6.55 29.81
N ASN A 742 27.48 7.18 29.45
CA ASN A 742 27.55 8.59 29.00
C ASN A 742 26.94 8.79 27.59
N SER A 743 25.76 8.21 27.35
CA SER A 743 24.94 8.42 26.15
C SER A 743 24.04 9.64 26.32
N THR A 744 23.65 10.28 25.22
CA THR A 744 22.60 11.31 25.17
C THR A 744 21.18 10.75 25.09
N TRP A 745 21.02 9.43 24.94
CA TRP A 745 19.71 8.79 24.73
C TRP A 745 18.77 8.97 25.93
N LYS A 746 17.53 9.40 25.63
CA LYS A 746 16.48 9.71 26.60
C LYS A 746 15.76 8.47 27.16
N GLY A 747 16.07 7.27 26.65
CA GLY A 747 15.50 6.01 27.11
C GLY A 747 16.02 5.50 28.45
N TYR A 748 17.12 6.06 28.95
CA TYR A 748 17.62 5.78 30.30
C TYR A 748 16.90 6.57 31.39
N GLU A 749 16.58 5.88 32.49
CA GLU A 749 16.44 6.45 33.83
C GLU A 749 17.86 6.74 34.38
N ARG A 750 18.03 7.73 35.27
CA ARG A 750 19.38 8.14 35.75
C ARG A 750 19.42 8.33 37.28
N PRO A 751 19.98 7.37 38.04
CA PRO A 751 20.40 6.02 37.61
C PRO A 751 19.18 5.15 37.21
N GLU A 752 19.41 4.03 36.53
CA GLU A 752 18.41 2.96 36.47
C GLU A 752 18.24 2.35 37.85
N THR A 753 17.00 2.18 38.30
CA THR A 753 16.70 1.69 39.65
C THR A 753 16.16 0.25 39.69
N LYS A 754 15.56 -0.22 38.59
CA LYS A 754 14.86 -1.51 38.53
C LYS A 754 15.70 -2.63 37.90
N PRO A 755 15.60 -3.88 38.41
CA PRO A 755 16.24 -5.04 37.79
C PRO A 755 15.46 -5.53 36.56
N ARG A 756 16.17 -5.64 35.44
CA ARG A 756 15.70 -6.24 34.18
C ARG A 756 16.22 -7.68 34.04
N TRP A 757 15.53 -8.49 33.25
CA TRP A 757 16.03 -9.77 32.76
C TRP A 757 16.81 -9.55 31.46
N CYS A 758 18.04 -10.03 31.42
CA CYS A 758 18.91 -9.98 30.25
C CYS A 758 19.07 -11.36 29.64
N ILE A 759 18.92 -11.44 28.31
CA ILE A 759 19.22 -12.60 27.48
C ILE A 759 20.36 -12.19 26.54
N HIS A 760 21.49 -12.89 26.56
CA HIS A 760 22.58 -12.66 25.59
C HIS A 760 22.88 -13.96 24.87
N ILE A 761 22.63 -14.00 23.56
CA ILE A 761 22.85 -15.17 22.70
C ILE A 761 23.87 -14.82 21.63
N ARG A 762 24.78 -15.75 21.36
CA ARG A 762 25.94 -15.61 20.46
C ARG A 762 25.94 -16.76 19.47
N GLY A 763 26.00 -16.45 18.18
CA GLY A 763 25.77 -17.42 17.12
C GLY A 763 24.39 -17.26 16.48
N HIS A 764 24.11 -18.16 15.54
CA HIS A 764 22.94 -18.12 14.66
C HIS A 764 22.50 -19.53 14.22
N SER A 765 23.03 -20.58 14.86
CA SER A 765 22.78 -21.97 14.46
C SER A 765 21.48 -22.51 15.05
N ALA A 766 21.14 -23.75 14.69
CA ALA A 766 20.03 -24.49 15.31
C ALA A 766 20.20 -24.71 16.83
N ASP A 767 21.42 -24.69 17.35
CA ASP A 767 21.70 -24.84 18.79
C ASP A 767 21.36 -23.57 19.58
N GLU A 768 21.46 -22.39 18.96
CA GLU A 768 21.02 -21.11 19.52
C GLU A 768 19.54 -20.83 19.23
N TYR A 769 19.09 -21.13 18.01
CA TYR A 769 17.75 -20.82 17.50
C TYR A 769 17.16 -22.04 16.77
N PRO A 770 16.41 -22.94 17.45
CA PRO A 770 15.93 -24.18 16.84
C PRO A 770 15.08 -24.00 15.57
N VAL A 771 14.39 -22.87 15.43
CA VAL A 771 13.67 -22.47 14.20
C VAL A 771 14.56 -22.36 12.95
N VAL A 772 15.89 -22.28 13.09
CA VAL A 772 16.86 -22.35 11.97
C VAL A 772 17.07 -23.79 11.49
N GLY A 773 16.94 -24.79 12.37
CA GLY A 773 17.29 -26.19 12.07
C GLY A 773 16.43 -26.84 10.99
N GLU A 774 15.21 -26.35 10.77
CA GLU A 774 14.33 -26.80 9.69
C GLU A 774 14.63 -26.12 8.33
N HIS A 775 15.56 -25.17 8.28
CA HIS A 775 15.61 -24.11 7.28
C HIS A 775 17.06 -23.85 6.78
N GLN A 776 17.64 -24.79 6.05
CA GLN A 776 19.04 -24.75 5.60
C GLN A 776 19.48 -23.44 4.93
N ALA A 777 18.59 -22.75 4.19
CA ALA A 777 18.91 -21.45 3.59
C ALA A 777 19.13 -20.31 4.60
N LEU A 778 18.53 -20.35 5.81
CA LEU A 778 18.85 -19.39 6.87
C LEU A 778 20.33 -19.53 7.28
N GLN A 779 20.81 -20.77 7.47
CA GLN A 779 22.19 -21.04 7.85
C GLN A 779 23.19 -20.58 6.77
N GLN A 780 22.95 -20.93 5.50
CA GLN A 780 23.77 -20.49 4.36
C GLN A 780 23.88 -18.97 4.25
N VAL A 781 22.83 -18.24 4.62
CA VAL A 781 22.81 -16.78 4.56
C VAL A 781 23.69 -16.18 5.65
N PHE A 782 23.62 -16.64 6.91
CA PHE A 782 24.57 -16.18 7.94
C PHE A 782 26.04 -16.49 7.59
N GLU A 783 26.30 -17.55 6.82
CA GLU A 783 27.64 -17.85 6.29
C GLU A 783 28.10 -16.85 5.21
N HIS A 784 27.18 -16.30 4.41
CA HIS A 784 27.44 -15.32 3.34
C HIS A 784 27.51 -13.86 3.84
N VAL A 785 26.70 -13.53 4.86
CA VAL A 785 26.57 -12.20 5.48
C VAL A 785 27.83 -11.75 6.23
N CYS A 786 28.74 -12.68 6.53
CA CYS A 786 29.99 -12.41 7.26
C CYS A 786 31.21 -12.66 6.33
N PRO A 787 31.54 -11.71 5.42
CA PRO A 787 32.45 -11.96 4.29
C PRO A 787 33.95 -12.01 4.64
N TRP A 788 34.33 -11.61 5.85
CA TRP A 788 35.74 -11.45 6.24
C TRP A 788 36.42 -12.79 6.60
N PRO A 789 37.67 -13.03 6.17
CA PRO A 789 38.52 -14.10 6.71
C PRO A 789 38.86 -13.84 8.19
N ILE A 790 38.10 -14.45 9.09
CA ILE A 790 38.00 -14.06 10.51
C ILE A 790 39.32 -14.20 11.31
N GLU A 791 40.27 -15.03 10.86
CA GLU A 791 41.50 -15.34 11.62
C GLU A 791 42.70 -14.43 11.31
N GLU A 792 42.74 -13.72 10.17
CA GLU A 792 43.90 -12.89 9.78
C GLU A 792 43.62 -11.37 9.80
N PHE A 793 42.37 -10.94 9.66
CA PHE A 793 41.99 -9.51 9.55
C PHE A 793 41.25 -8.94 10.78
N GLN A 794 41.28 -9.65 11.93
CA GLN A 794 40.47 -9.30 13.10
C GLN A 794 40.82 -7.94 13.74
N ASP A 795 42.10 -7.53 13.68
CA ASP A 795 42.57 -6.27 14.28
C ASP A 795 42.39 -5.05 13.36
N ASP A 796 42.49 -5.22 12.03
CA ASP A 796 42.37 -4.11 11.06
C ASP A 796 40.92 -3.82 10.63
N GLY A 797 40.02 -4.80 10.71
CA GLY A 797 38.64 -4.68 10.22
C GLY A 797 37.83 -3.57 10.90
N ASP A 798 37.93 -3.41 12.22
CA ASP A 798 37.24 -2.33 12.96
C ASP A 798 37.79 -0.93 12.59
N ALA A 799 39.07 -0.82 12.21
CA ALA A 799 39.66 0.44 11.74
C ALA A 799 39.17 0.80 10.33
N PHE A 800 39.01 -0.19 9.44
CA PHE A 800 38.48 0.02 8.10
C PHE A 800 36.98 0.33 8.12
N GLU A 801 36.20 -0.30 9.00
CA GLU A 801 34.77 0.00 9.18
C GLU A 801 34.57 1.39 9.82
N ALA A 802 35.46 1.82 10.72
CA ALA A 802 35.50 3.20 11.22
C ALA A 802 35.86 4.23 10.13
N LEU A 803 36.70 3.85 9.15
CA LEU A 803 37.02 4.67 7.98
C LEU A 803 35.78 4.82 7.07
N LEU A 804 35.13 3.72 6.72
CA LEU A 804 33.93 3.71 5.87
C LEU A 804 32.76 4.47 6.49
N SER A 805 32.51 4.29 7.79
CA SER A 805 31.42 4.98 8.52
C SER A 805 31.66 6.47 8.75
N THR A 806 32.87 6.98 8.47
CA THR A 806 33.20 8.42 8.51
C THR A 806 33.41 9.04 7.12
N SER A 807 33.54 8.24 6.06
CA SER A 807 33.93 8.69 4.72
C SER A 807 32.74 8.83 3.76
N ILE A 808 31.94 9.89 3.96
CA ILE A 808 30.93 10.32 2.98
C ILE A 808 31.61 11.21 1.92
N THR A 809 31.34 10.99 0.64
CA THR A 809 31.73 11.97 -0.39
C THR A 809 30.95 13.28 -0.21
N PRO A 810 31.47 14.46 -0.64
CA PRO A 810 30.73 15.74 -0.52
C PRO A 810 29.34 15.76 -1.19
N ASN A 811 29.06 14.78 -2.06
CA ASN A 811 27.82 14.64 -2.81
C ASN A 811 26.89 13.54 -2.23
N GLY A 812 27.20 13.00 -1.05
CA GLY A 812 26.33 12.04 -0.34
C GLY A 812 26.36 10.60 -0.86
N GLN A 813 27.14 10.28 -1.89
CA GLN A 813 27.27 8.90 -2.39
C GLN A 813 28.30 8.10 -1.58
N PRO A 814 28.06 6.78 -1.37
CA PRO A 814 29.00 5.89 -0.71
C PRO A 814 30.25 5.68 -1.59
N ILE A 815 31.41 5.53 -0.95
CA ILE A 815 32.66 5.22 -1.64
C ILE A 815 32.64 3.75 -2.04
N VAL A 816 32.48 3.47 -3.33
CA VAL A 816 32.79 2.16 -3.91
C VAL A 816 34.31 2.10 -4.10
N MET A 817 34.99 1.33 -3.26
CA MET A 817 36.34 0.87 -3.59
C MET A 817 36.22 -0.41 -4.40
N ASP A 818 36.97 -0.49 -5.50
CA ASP A 818 37.21 -1.76 -6.18
C ASP A 818 38.24 -2.54 -5.36
N LEU A 819 37.99 -3.83 -5.11
CA LEU A 819 38.83 -4.66 -4.23
C LEU A 819 39.92 -5.42 -4.99
N ASP A 820 39.94 -5.32 -6.33
CA ASP A 820 40.97 -5.90 -7.19
C ASP A 820 42.14 -4.91 -7.51
N THR A 821 42.24 -3.77 -6.81
CA THR A 821 43.32 -2.76 -6.96
C THR A 821 43.89 -2.22 -5.65
#